data_AF-A0A9P1DKR5-F1
#
_entry.id   AF-A0A9P1DKR5-F1
#
_cell.length_a   1.000
_cell.length_b   1.000
_cell.length_c   1.000
_cell.angle_alpha   90.00
_cell.angle_beta   90.00
_cell.angle_gamma   90.00
#
_symmetry.space_group_name_H-M   'P 1'
#
loop_
_entity.id
_entity.type
_entity.pdbx_description
1 polymer ?
#
loop_
_entity_poly.entity_id
_entity_poly.type
_entity_poly.pdbx_seq_one_letter_code
_entity_poly.pdbx_strand_id
1 'polypeptide(L)'
;MDLADFGGDAKGPVHLDTPPTMPGTPTEDEMGSTPFHSVALGAARLCMSRPRHVDAAIPVGKDDEIRSYFQEHGFVVAQQTFGVVEGVFSDEDIDMSLEELWSSQRLLGRSVEIRRDDPGTWTKERGWPQQDGGKNFLESLDPFQDSKCWHLAQNPNVAHIVAMLWRDALQVTEPEDSKVVFLGRTPRWGVMRPSGVNPAWRTLENWLHWDQNPWAQPGFGWIQAFACITAQTPSSGGLLCVPGFHKRWKSWGEAHPEGSVEVGGKTITRDFGQGNPFPVPLDDPLHGEVVRVCAPRGSLILWDSRLPHQNYPNSSEDEWRVVLYMNFWPYNEQSYKERRALLLKRFHVLQALGADRVDATWPRRLTPLGRAVTAAPETVGTVEESCKEAIRLTFAAGEAELRGELEESTRLMRCAIKLWPEVETWYELHDGLTVGELARQISALPPCAIQLSLREAAQMLLSSGQAAGCVVDESGSPVGVITEDDILHSYVQGAPWDTTVGEWLRGGGGVLFDETSGAASPTARVASEQPLHAALPALVSGQRIVPSLGRSSGRSALLVERQGNYAGGVLSALDVVQALAQRASENLMGALAGTVADVMEPIDQAPRLQVGFTMRDLLKELLRTPLRAALVLDEQGHMGGLATAADALWAFNQQMSQTLDAWERLSSRPGRLAPQICTSAALSSACSAFEREGARAPLLATEPDTGDVVGLVAPSHMVEAGRRRPSRHPVPSCAPGLKQERIRKVKEERPIKEENTGVAVKLEEEVKCEEPAPKKRAVMTKPKLEIKMEDSAVPAPPPPSLAEIVARRDTALCDIEMSLTDAVDALVCSGRTAAVVLDNDQVQGVLTENDVLAALVEGTPWECKIMEWLRGGYARLPGFLVPALTLSSSASVVDAAAEMTTLVEDGMGFACHHLLVYSKAQAQPHRILSALDIARGMVEIVLTEAEDEGLECQAAKEAAMLTVEQVMKERETVSTCRLGDSLHKAFEEMHSSKQNCVLIVGGDEEFDDGDCKIEIDDLTPEEQQWQKDHGRVYGVITAADAVRAFSEHLRGNTSTVAGWLRALAKERPPVGCGSRSVRSDVLLSEAADIMAEAEVHHLLVRDASTGDNGEVVGVISALDIVCALGASYRFDLTSPRFV
;
A
#
# COMPACT_ATOMS: atom_id res chain seq x y z
N MET A 1 4.67 54.00 50.56
CA MET A 1 4.69 54.31 49.12
C MET A 1 3.67 53.40 48.48
N ASP A 2 2.40 53.49 48.89
CA ASP A 2 1.36 54.52 48.62
C ASP A 2 0.41 53.89 47.58
N LEU A 3 -0.79 53.41 47.96
CA LEU A 3 -2.04 54.17 48.25
C LEU A 3 -2.44 55.07 47.07
N ALA A 4 -3.68 55.17 46.58
CA ALA A 4 -5.01 54.62 46.85
C ALA A 4 -5.92 55.13 45.67
N ASP A 5 -7.19 54.75 45.45
CA ASP A 5 -8.37 55.17 46.23
C ASP A 5 -9.70 54.54 45.71
N PHE A 6 -10.55 54.13 46.69
CA PHE A 6 -12.02 54.17 46.89
C PHE A 6 -13.04 53.90 45.75
N GLY A 7 -14.23 53.30 45.96
CA GLY A 7 -14.99 52.88 47.16
C GLY A 7 -16.52 52.98 46.90
N GLY A 8 -17.37 52.11 47.50
CA GLY A 8 -18.84 52.25 47.44
C GLY A 8 -19.73 51.05 47.83
N ASP A 9 -19.89 50.85 49.15
CA ASP A 9 -20.93 50.21 50.00
C ASP A 9 -22.19 49.42 49.50
N ALA A 10 -22.31 48.22 50.11
CA ALA A 10 -23.39 47.64 50.96
C ALA A 10 -24.86 47.46 50.49
N LYS A 11 -25.36 46.19 50.55
CA LYS A 11 -26.48 45.72 51.43
C LYS A 11 -26.96 44.26 51.12
N GLY A 12 -26.95 43.40 52.16
CA GLY A 12 -28.06 42.49 52.53
C GLY A 12 -28.25 41.13 51.81
N PRO A 13 -28.58 40.04 52.53
CA PRO A 13 -28.65 38.67 52.00
C PRO A 13 -30.06 38.27 51.55
N VAL A 14 -30.18 37.35 50.58
CA VAL A 14 -31.46 36.75 50.17
C VAL A 14 -31.40 35.22 50.24
N HIS A 15 -32.51 34.69 50.75
CA HIS A 15 -32.83 33.34 51.14
C HIS A 15 -32.76 32.27 50.04
N LEU A 16 -32.52 31.04 50.51
CA LEU A 16 -32.81 29.75 49.89
C LEU A 16 -34.30 29.63 49.48
N ASP A 17 -34.55 29.17 48.26
CA ASP A 17 -35.84 28.57 47.88
C ASP A 17 -35.63 27.21 47.18
N THR A 18 -36.45 26.27 47.63
CA THR A 18 -36.60 24.85 47.28
C THR A 18 -37.02 24.58 45.82
N PRO A 19 -36.73 23.38 45.28
CA PRO A 19 -37.15 22.98 43.93
C PRO A 19 -38.61 22.49 43.88
N PRO A 20 -39.33 22.68 42.76
CA PRO A 20 -40.71 22.24 42.62
C PRO A 20 -40.86 20.77 42.25
N THR A 21 -41.93 20.22 42.79
CA THR A 21 -42.49 18.86 42.74
C THR A 21 -42.98 18.37 41.36
N MET A 22 -42.87 17.06 41.17
CA MET A 22 -43.47 16.23 40.10
C MET A 22 -45.02 16.23 40.14
N PRO A 23 -45.70 16.06 38.99
CA PRO A 23 -46.97 15.34 38.87
C PRO A 23 -46.72 14.04 38.08
N GLY A 24 -47.29 12.86 38.37
CA GLY A 24 -48.62 12.52 38.84
C GLY A 24 -49.17 11.48 37.84
N THR A 25 -49.32 10.23 38.28
CA THR A 25 -49.87 9.09 37.52
C THR A 25 -51.38 9.24 37.24
N PRO A 26 -51.89 8.71 36.11
CA PRO A 26 -53.30 8.34 36.00
C PRO A 26 -53.50 6.83 35.81
N THR A 27 -54.62 6.38 36.39
CA THR A 27 -55.15 5.02 36.55
C THR A 27 -55.93 4.51 35.33
N GLU A 28 -56.19 3.19 35.37
CA GLU A 28 -56.93 2.36 34.41
C GLU A 28 -58.43 2.69 34.22
N ASP A 29 -58.95 2.15 33.10
CA ASP A 29 -60.34 1.91 32.67
C ASP A 29 -61.16 3.04 32.01
N GLU A 30 -61.34 2.94 30.68
CA GLU A 30 -62.63 2.58 30.05
C GLU A 30 -62.53 2.39 28.52
N MET A 31 -63.37 1.46 28.02
CA MET A 31 -63.44 0.91 26.65
C MET A 31 -63.94 1.89 25.57
N GLY A 32 -63.44 1.74 24.34
CA GLY A 32 -64.05 2.32 23.13
C GLY A 32 -63.38 1.93 21.82
N SER A 33 -64.06 1.11 21.03
CA SER A 33 -63.68 0.50 19.75
C SER A 33 -63.57 1.45 18.54
N THR A 34 -62.55 1.29 17.68
CA THR A 34 -62.59 1.02 16.19
C THR A 34 -61.28 1.46 15.48
N PRO A 35 -60.93 0.86 14.31
CA PRO A 35 -59.53 0.65 13.91
C PRO A 35 -59.04 1.61 12.82
N PHE A 36 -57.77 2.01 12.90
CA PHE A 36 -57.01 2.51 11.75
C PHE A 36 -55.70 1.74 11.62
N HIS A 37 -55.53 1.09 10.47
CA HIS A 37 -54.29 0.47 10.03
C HIS A 37 -53.23 1.55 9.77
N SER A 38 -52.09 1.42 10.42
CA SER A 38 -50.84 2.06 10.03
C SER A 38 -49.71 1.06 10.22
N VAL A 39 -49.03 0.77 9.12
CA VAL A 39 -47.91 -0.16 8.98
C VAL A 39 -46.70 0.46 9.68
N ALA A 40 -46.30 -0.09 10.82
CA ALA A 40 -45.04 0.22 11.47
C ALA A 40 -43.97 -0.75 10.97
N LEU A 41 -43.02 -0.25 10.17
CA LEU A 41 -41.73 -0.90 9.91
C LEU A 41 -40.95 -0.91 11.23
N GLY A 42 -40.78 -2.11 11.80
CA GLY A 42 -40.11 -2.33 13.07
C GLY A 42 -38.60 -2.16 12.96
N ALA A 43 -38.05 -1.17 13.67
CA ALA A 43 -36.68 -1.24 14.14
C ALA A 43 -36.62 -2.28 15.27
N ALA A 44 -36.21 -3.50 14.94
CA ALA A 44 -35.94 -4.52 15.93
C ALA A 44 -34.73 -4.08 16.78
N ARG A 45 -34.99 -3.50 17.96
CA ARG A 45 -34.03 -3.52 19.05
C ARG A 45 -33.77 -4.99 19.38
N LEU A 46 -32.65 -5.54 18.88
CA LEU A 46 -32.07 -6.77 19.38
C LEU A 46 -31.90 -6.62 20.89
N CYS A 47 -32.83 -7.22 21.63
CA CYS A 47 -32.75 -7.33 23.08
C CYS A 47 -31.61 -8.30 23.39
N MET A 48 -30.37 -7.82 23.36
CA MET A 48 -29.19 -8.63 23.66
C MET A 48 -29.34 -9.14 25.09
N SER A 49 -29.52 -10.44 25.23
CA SER A 49 -29.44 -11.12 26.53
C SER A 49 -28.07 -10.83 27.13
N ARG A 50 -28.01 -10.66 28.47
CA ARG A 50 -26.72 -10.46 29.15
C ARG A 50 -25.77 -11.62 28.75
N PRO A 51 -24.52 -11.33 28.34
CA PRO A 51 -23.57 -12.37 27.96
C PRO A 51 -23.45 -13.41 29.07
N ARG A 52 -23.37 -14.68 28.67
CA ARG A 52 -23.13 -15.78 29.61
C ARG A 52 -21.74 -15.65 30.22
N HIS A 53 -21.61 -16.00 31.49
CA HIS A 53 -20.34 -16.05 32.20
C HIS A 53 -19.82 -17.49 32.19
N VAL A 54 -18.52 -17.64 31.94
CA VAL A 54 -17.83 -18.92 32.03
C VAL A 54 -16.78 -18.83 33.14
N ASP A 55 -16.89 -19.75 34.09
CA ASP A 55 -15.91 -19.98 35.16
C ASP A 55 -15.39 -21.41 34.96
N ALA A 56 -14.37 -21.54 34.12
CA ALA A 56 -13.81 -22.82 33.68
C ALA A 56 -12.31 -22.84 33.92
N ALA A 57 -11.91 -22.54 35.15
CA ALA A 57 -10.52 -22.62 35.56
C ALA A 57 -10.04 -24.07 35.66
N ILE A 58 -8.93 -24.37 34.99
CA ILE A 58 -8.30 -25.68 34.97
C ILE A 58 -6.98 -25.60 35.76
N PRO A 59 -6.70 -26.52 36.69
CA PRO A 59 -5.45 -26.55 37.43
C PRO A 59 -4.23 -26.69 36.51
N VAL A 60 -3.13 -25.98 36.81
CA VAL A 60 -1.82 -26.25 36.18
C VAL A 60 -1.41 -27.70 36.45
N GLY A 61 -0.80 -28.35 35.45
CA GLY A 61 -0.43 -29.78 35.51
C GLY A 61 -1.55 -30.73 35.08
N LYS A 62 -2.76 -30.21 34.80
CA LYS A 62 -3.83 -30.94 34.10
C LYS A 62 -3.75 -30.72 32.60
N ASP A 63 -2.57 -31.02 32.05
CA ASP A 63 -2.18 -30.70 30.68
C ASP A 63 -3.17 -31.20 29.62
N ASP A 64 -3.68 -32.42 29.77
CA ASP A 64 -4.68 -32.99 28.84
C ASP A 64 -6.04 -32.25 28.91
N GLU A 65 -6.44 -31.80 30.10
CA GLU A 65 -7.68 -31.03 30.29
C GLU A 65 -7.51 -29.61 29.71
N ILE A 66 -6.36 -28.97 29.95
CA ILE A 66 -5.99 -27.67 29.37
C ILE A 66 -6.01 -27.74 27.83
N ARG A 67 -5.32 -28.74 27.26
CA ARG A 67 -5.27 -28.98 25.81
C ARG A 67 -6.67 -29.21 25.25
N SER A 68 -7.43 -30.14 25.83
CA SER A 68 -8.76 -30.49 25.34
C SER A 68 -9.69 -29.28 25.37
N TYR A 69 -9.65 -28.48 26.44
CA TYR A 69 -10.47 -27.28 26.58
C TYR A 69 -10.06 -26.21 25.56
N PHE A 70 -8.76 -25.95 25.38
CA PHE A 70 -8.28 -24.99 24.39
C PHE A 70 -8.59 -25.42 22.95
N GLN A 71 -8.43 -26.70 22.62
CA GLN A 71 -8.81 -27.22 21.30
C GLN A 71 -10.31 -27.08 21.05
N GLU A 72 -11.13 -27.32 22.07
CA GLU A 72 -12.59 -27.24 21.95
C GLU A 72 -13.08 -25.80 21.81
N HIS A 73 -12.60 -24.91 22.68
CA HIS A 73 -13.15 -23.56 22.87
C HIS A 73 -12.26 -22.43 22.33
N GLY A 74 -11.01 -22.70 21.98
CA GLY A 74 -10.04 -21.72 21.51
C GLY A 74 -9.49 -20.79 22.61
N PHE A 75 -9.90 -20.98 23.87
CA PHE A 75 -9.36 -20.28 25.02
C PHE A 75 -9.29 -21.24 26.22
N VAL A 76 -8.51 -20.90 27.25
CA VAL A 76 -8.43 -21.64 28.50
C VAL A 76 -8.04 -20.72 29.66
N VAL A 77 -8.54 -21.00 30.86
CA VAL A 77 -8.13 -20.33 32.11
C VAL A 77 -7.31 -21.32 32.93
N ALA A 78 -6.01 -21.12 33.03
CA ALA A 78 -5.13 -21.91 33.90
C ALA A 78 -5.07 -21.27 35.29
N GLN A 79 -5.31 -22.04 36.35
CA GLN A 79 -5.40 -21.53 37.73
C GLN A 79 -4.60 -22.38 38.73
N GLN A 80 -4.22 -21.75 39.84
CA GLN A 80 -3.89 -22.39 41.11
C GLN A 80 -5.09 -23.11 41.75
N THR A 81 -4.90 -24.36 42.17
CA THR A 81 -5.89 -25.08 43.00
C THR A 81 -5.47 -25.04 44.46
N PHE A 82 -6.43 -24.81 45.35
CA PHE A 82 -6.20 -24.79 46.79
C PHE A 82 -5.54 -26.10 47.26
N GLY A 83 -4.33 -26.02 47.82
CA GLY A 83 -3.55 -27.17 48.30
C GLY A 83 -2.51 -27.73 47.32
N VAL A 84 -2.46 -27.24 46.08
CA VAL A 84 -1.35 -27.48 45.15
C VAL A 84 -0.33 -26.36 45.31
N VAL A 85 0.93 -26.73 45.53
CA VAL A 85 2.04 -25.79 45.85
C VAL A 85 2.40 -24.91 44.64
N GLU A 86 1.97 -25.27 43.43
CA GLU A 86 2.35 -24.60 42.18
C GLU A 86 1.11 -24.10 41.42
N GLY A 87 0.71 -22.85 41.70
CA GLY A 87 -0.16 -22.07 40.79
C GLY A 87 0.60 -21.61 39.55
N VAL A 88 -0.06 -20.95 38.59
CA VAL A 88 0.70 -20.30 37.49
C VAL A 88 1.60 -19.22 38.09
N PHE A 89 1.03 -18.33 38.91
CA PHE A 89 1.74 -17.28 39.62
C PHE A 89 1.47 -17.40 41.12
N SER A 90 2.47 -17.13 41.95
CA SER A 90 2.27 -17.02 43.40
C SER A 90 1.61 -15.70 43.76
N ASP A 91 0.90 -15.64 44.89
CA ASP A 91 0.33 -14.38 45.39
C ASP A 91 1.40 -13.30 45.58
N GLU A 92 2.60 -13.71 46.02
CA GLU A 92 3.78 -12.84 46.15
C GLU A 92 4.20 -12.24 44.80
N ASP A 93 4.29 -13.06 43.74
CA ASP A 93 4.63 -12.55 42.40
C ASP A 93 3.60 -11.52 41.93
N ILE A 94 2.32 -11.77 42.19
CA ILE A 94 1.23 -10.87 41.81
C ILE A 94 1.26 -9.58 42.64
N ASP A 95 1.48 -9.66 43.95
CA ASP A 95 1.62 -8.49 44.83
C ASP A 95 2.81 -7.62 44.42
N MET A 96 3.96 -8.23 44.18
CA MET A 96 5.16 -7.51 43.70
C MET A 96 4.92 -6.84 42.34
N SER A 97 4.20 -7.51 41.44
CA SER A 97 3.88 -6.98 40.11
C SER A 97 2.94 -5.78 40.22
N LEU A 98 1.93 -5.89 41.09
CA LEU A 98 1.01 -4.79 41.37
C LEU A 98 1.73 -3.63 42.06
N GLU A 99 2.63 -3.89 42.99
CA GLU A 99 3.46 -2.87 43.64
C GLU A 99 4.38 -2.16 42.64
N GLU A 100 5.02 -2.87 41.71
CA GLU A 100 5.82 -2.26 40.64
C GLU A 100 4.97 -1.33 39.77
N LEU A 101 3.76 -1.75 39.39
CA LEU A 101 2.84 -0.90 38.63
C LEU A 101 2.58 0.44 39.32
N TRP A 102 2.33 0.44 40.64
CA TRP A 102 1.98 1.64 41.40
C TRP A 102 3.19 2.46 41.87
N SER A 103 4.37 1.84 42.00
CA SER A 103 5.60 2.53 42.40
C SER A 103 6.47 3.00 41.23
N SER A 104 6.26 2.46 40.02
CA SER A 104 7.02 2.81 38.83
C SER A 104 6.51 4.10 38.19
N GLN A 105 7.31 5.15 38.27
CA GLN A 105 7.08 6.42 37.54
C GLN A 105 7.06 6.25 36.01
N ARG A 106 7.63 5.14 35.50
CA ARG A 106 7.68 4.81 34.06
C ARG A 106 6.40 4.17 33.56
N LEU A 107 5.66 3.48 34.42
CA LEU A 107 4.42 2.81 34.07
C LEU A 107 3.22 3.75 34.14
N LEU A 108 3.09 4.55 35.19
CA LEU A 108 1.96 5.49 35.36
C LEU A 108 2.19 6.86 34.70
N GLY A 109 2.91 6.90 33.58
CA GLY A 109 2.85 8.04 32.68
C GLY A 109 3.45 9.34 33.22
N ARG A 110 4.61 9.30 33.88
CA ARG A 110 5.43 10.49 34.23
C ARG A 110 4.92 11.34 35.40
N SER A 111 3.73 11.10 35.94
CA SER A 111 3.17 11.88 37.05
C SER A 111 3.30 11.16 38.39
N VAL A 112 4.09 11.73 39.31
CA VAL A 112 4.17 11.28 40.72
C VAL A 112 2.90 11.58 41.51
N GLU A 113 1.93 12.27 40.91
CA GLU A 113 0.68 12.66 41.57
C GLU A 113 -0.38 11.55 41.55
N ILE A 114 -0.25 10.54 40.69
CA ILE A 114 -1.22 9.45 40.58
C ILE A 114 -1.10 8.53 41.81
N ARG A 115 -2.18 8.40 42.56
CA ARG A 115 -2.27 7.56 43.76
C ARG A 115 -3.38 6.54 43.61
N ARG A 116 -3.08 5.26 43.80
CA ARG A 116 -4.02 4.14 43.63
C ARG A 116 -5.32 4.29 44.42
N ASP A 117 -5.25 4.92 45.59
CA ASP A 117 -6.31 5.04 46.59
C ASP A 117 -7.04 6.40 46.54
N ASP A 118 -6.66 7.30 45.62
CA ASP A 118 -7.29 8.61 45.46
C ASP A 118 -7.83 8.80 44.03
N PRO A 119 -9.14 8.55 43.80
CA PRO A 119 -9.76 8.74 42.50
C PRO A 119 -9.64 10.16 41.92
N GLY A 120 -9.44 11.17 42.78
CA GLY A 120 -9.20 12.54 42.34
C GLY A 120 -7.89 12.72 41.57
N THR A 121 -7.00 11.73 41.63
CA THR A 121 -5.71 11.71 40.90
C THR A 121 -5.76 10.94 39.57
N TRP A 122 -6.86 10.23 39.26
CA TRP A 122 -6.95 9.39 38.05
C TRP A 122 -7.53 10.13 36.84
N THR A 123 -7.40 11.46 36.83
CA THR A 123 -7.90 12.31 35.74
C THR A 123 -6.78 12.62 34.74
N LYS A 124 -7.18 12.98 33.52
CA LYS A 124 -6.25 13.36 32.46
C LYS A 124 -5.40 14.57 32.88
N GLU A 125 -5.99 15.53 33.58
CA GLU A 125 -5.32 16.76 34.06
C GLU A 125 -4.23 16.47 35.09
N ARG A 126 -4.36 15.36 35.84
CA ARG A 126 -3.37 14.88 36.82
C ARG A 126 -2.32 13.95 36.20
N GLY A 127 -2.37 13.78 34.88
CA GLY A 127 -1.41 12.97 34.13
C GLY A 127 -1.79 11.50 34.01
N TRP A 128 -3.06 11.11 34.23
CA TRP A 128 -3.48 9.74 33.94
C TRP A 128 -3.23 9.43 32.45
N PRO A 129 -2.43 8.39 32.14
CA PRO A 129 -1.91 8.19 30.78
C PRO A 129 -2.94 7.67 29.77
N GLN A 130 -4.09 7.17 30.23
CA GLN A 130 -5.13 6.61 29.35
C GLN A 130 -6.21 7.65 29.04
N GLN A 131 -6.74 7.59 27.82
CA GLN A 131 -7.94 8.35 27.47
C GLN A 131 -9.19 7.75 28.13
N ASP A 132 -10.10 8.62 28.57
CA ASP A 132 -11.45 8.25 28.99
C ASP A 132 -12.19 7.59 27.82
N GLY A 133 -12.96 6.53 28.10
CA GLY A 133 -13.56 5.71 27.04
C GLY A 133 -12.58 4.86 26.23
N GLY A 134 -11.28 4.85 26.57
CA GLY A 134 -10.23 4.21 25.77
C GLY A 134 -10.21 2.67 25.83
N LYS A 135 -9.19 2.08 25.18
CA LYS A 135 -9.01 0.62 25.04
C LYS A 135 -8.42 -0.07 26.26
N ASN A 136 -7.99 0.66 27.30
CA ASN A 136 -7.42 0.21 28.59
C ASN A 136 -5.92 -0.17 28.65
N PHE A 137 -5.15 0.07 27.61
CA PHE A 137 -3.71 -0.22 27.64
C PHE A 137 -2.94 0.87 28.37
N LEU A 138 -1.95 0.46 29.14
CA LEU A 138 -0.97 1.33 29.78
C LEU A 138 0.40 1.01 29.17
N GLU A 139 0.93 1.95 28.40
CA GLU A 139 2.23 1.78 27.74
C GLU A 139 3.34 2.28 28.66
N SER A 140 4.30 1.39 28.95
CA SER A 140 5.50 1.78 29.68
C SER A 140 6.37 2.69 28.82
N LEU A 141 6.96 3.71 29.44
CA LEU A 141 8.01 4.51 28.80
C LEU A 141 9.25 3.69 28.48
N ASP A 142 9.51 2.62 29.22
CA ASP A 142 10.55 1.65 28.91
C ASP A 142 10.22 0.25 29.47
N PRO A 143 9.46 -0.58 28.72
CA PRO A 143 8.99 -1.87 29.22
C PRO A 143 10.14 -2.82 29.56
N PHE A 144 11.35 -2.62 29.04
CA PHE A 144 12.51 -3.46 29.33
C PHE A 144 13.10 -3.23 30.73
N GLN A 145 12.70 -2.15 31.38
CA GLN A 145 13.13 -1.84 32.73
C GLN A 145 12.10 -2.20 33.80
N ASP A 146 10.91 -2.65 33.40
CA ASP A 146 9.85 -3.09 34.31
C ASP A 146 10.07 -4.56 34.64
N SER A 147 10.80 -4.79 35.72
CA SER A 147 11.34 -6.11 36.04
C SER A 147 10.25 -7.17 36.28
N LYS A 148 9.10 -6.77 36.83
CA LYS A 148 8.02 -7.70 37.17
C LYS A 148 7.20 -8.10 35.96
N CYS A 149 7.06 -7.25 34.93
CA CYS A 149 6.39 -7.69 33.71
C CYS A 149 7.13 -8.87 33.06
N TRP A 150 8.47 -8.85 33.08
CA TRP A 150 9.27 -9.95 32.56
C TRP A 150 9.32 -11.16 33.48
N HIS A 151 9.30 -10.95 34.80
CA HIS A 151 9.24 -12.03 35.79
C HIS A 151 8.02 -12.93 35.57
N LEU A 152 6.84 -12.34 35.36
CA LEU A 152 5.63 -13.10 35.02
C LEU A 152 5.73 -13.75 33.63
N ALA A 153 6.23 -13.03 32.64
CA ALA A 153 6.30 -13.53 31.26
C ALA A 153 7.29 -14.70 31.08
N GLN A 154 8.32 -14.78 31.92
CA GLN A 154 9.31 -15.87 31.91
C GLN A 154 8.99 -17.01 32.88
N ASN A 155 7.81 -17.01 33.50
CA ASN A 155 7.42 -18.04 34.45
C ASN A 155 7.40 -19.43 33.74
N PRO A 156 8.02 -20.47 34.34
CA PRO A 156 8.08 -21.80 33.74
C PRO A 156 6.72 -22.40 33.37
N ASN A 157 5.68 -22.17 34.18
CA ASN A 157 4.34 -22.67 33.91
C ASN A 157 3.71 -21.97 32.70
N VAL A 158 3.96 -20.67 32.52
CA VAL A 158 3.51 -19.93 31.33
C VAL A 158 4.17 -20.51 30.08
N ALA A 159 5.50 -20.62 30.08
CA ALA A 159 6.24 -21.16 28.94
C ALA A 159 5.84 -22.61 28.60
N HIS A 160 5.66 -23.44 29.63
CA HIS A 160 5.20 -24.83 29.49
C HIS A 160 3.83 -24.92 28.82
N ILE A 161 2.83 -24.21 29.35
CA ILE A 161 1.46 -24.23 28.82
C ILE A 161 1.44 -23.75 27.37
N VAL A 162 2.11 -22.64 27.07
CA VAL A 162 2.14 -22.09 25.70
C VAL A 162 2.84 -23.05 24.74
N ALA A 163 4.01 -23.58 25.11
CA ALA A 163 4.75 -24.53 24.27
C ALA A 163 3.94 -25.81 24.03
N MET A 164 3.24 -26.31 25.05
CA MET A 164 2.34 -27.46 24.93
C MET A 164 1.23 -27.19 23.91
N LEU A 165 0.46 -26.11 24.08
CA LEU A 165 -0.65 -25.75 23.19
C LEU A 165 -0.17 -25.56 21.74
N TRP A 166 1.03 -25.02 21.55
CA TRP A 166 1.60 -24.80 20.24
C TRP A 166 2.01 -26.09 19.51
N ARG A 167 2.63 -27.04 20.23
CA ARG A 167 2.98 -28.36 19.67
C ARG A 167 1.76 -29.10 19.14
N ASP A 168 0.66 -29.07 19.88
CA ASP A 168 -0.58 -29.76 19.49
C ASP A 168 -1.19 -29.12 18.24
N ALA A 169 -1.16 -27.79 18.15
CA ALA A 169 -1.72 -27.09 17.01
C ALA A 169 -0.92 -27.33 15.72
N LEU A 170 0.39 -27.55 15.81
CA LEU A 170 1.26 -27.89 14.69
C LEU A 170 1.33 -29.39 14.39
N GLN A 171 0.74 -30.25 15.24
CA GLN A 171 0.86 -31.72 15.14
C GLN A 171 2.32 -32.23 15.08
N VAL A 172 3.26 -31.50 15.69
CA VAL A 172 4.68 -31.86 15.68
C VAL A 172 4.93 -32.97 16.71
N THR A 173 5.36 -34.14 16.24
CA THR A 173 5.56 -35.35 17.07
C THR A 173 6.96 -35.46 17.68
N GLU A 174 7.95 -34.70 17.18
CA GLU A 174 9.34 -34.88 17.58
C GLU A 174 9.76 -33.95 18.75
N PRO A 175 10.47 -34.48 19.77
CA PRO A 175 10.84 -33.75 20.98
C PRO A 175 12.21 -33.06 20.86
N GLU A 176 12.43 -32.22 19.84
CA GLU A 176 13.63 -31.39 19.83
C GLU A 176 13.40 -30.06 20.59
N ASP A 177 14.06 -29.99 21.75
CA ASP A 177 14.45 -28.84 22.57
C ASP A 177 13.58 -27.59 22.55
N SER A 178 12.90 -27.30 23.69
CA SER A 178 12.56 -26.02 24.37
C SER A 178 12.30 -24.69 23.63
N LYS A 179 12.48 -24.63 22.31
CA LYS A 179 12.33 -23.51 21.39
C LYS A 179 11.05 -23.72 20.59
N VAL A 180 9.92 -23.80 21.29
CA VAL A 180 8.63 -23.94 20.61
C VAL A 180 8.00 -22.58 20.37
N VAL A 181 8.27 -21.62 21.28
CA VAL A 181 7.63 -20.30 21.25
C VAL A 181 8.55 -19.19 21.73
N PHE A 182 8.28 -17.96 21.29
CA PHE A 182 8.91 -16.75 21.81
C PHE A 182 7.90 -15.58 21.92
N LEU A 183 8.21 -14.58 22.74
CA LEU A 183 7.45 -13.36 22.92
C LEU A 183 7.78 -12.38 21.79
N GLY A 184 6.95 -12.37 20.74
CA GLY A 184 7.12 -11.48 19.59
C GLY A 184 7.00 -10.00 19.96
N ARG A 185 6.29 -9.68 21.05
CA ARG A 185 6.12 -8.30 21.57
C ARG A 185 6.42 -8.22 23.06
N THR A 186 6.74 -7.00 23.51
CA THR A 186 6.91 -6.71 24.94
C THR A 186 5.57 -6.88 25.68
N PRO A 187 5.57 -7.41 26.92
CA PRO A 187 4.35 -7.46 27.72
C PRO A 187 3.75 -6.07 27.92
N ARG A 188 2.42 -5.97 27.97
CA ARG A 188 1.71 -4.69 28.11
C ARG A 188 0.73 -4.72 29.27
N TRP A 189 0.69 -3.65 30.04
CA TRP A 189 -0.26 -3.54 31.15
C TRP A 189 -1.66 -3.18 30.64
N GLY A 190 -2.66 -3.89 31.15
CA GLY A 190 -4.08 -3.59 30.95
C GLY A 190 -4.69 -3.11 32.25
N VAL A 191 -5.04 -1.83 32.33
CA VAL A 191 -5.58 -1.22 33.55
C VAL A 191 -6.94 -0.60 33.24
N MET A 192 -7.98 -1.02 33.95
CA MET A 192 -9.29 -0.37 33.93
C MET A 192 -9.62 0.19 35.31
N ARG A 193 -9.93 1.48 35.34
CA ARG A 193 -10.41 2.20 36.54
C ARG A 193 -11.81 1.69 36.95
N PRO A 194 -12.14 1.68 38.25
CA PRO A 194 -13.50 1.51 38.72
C PRO A 194 -14.40 2.60 38.13
N SER A 195 -15.43 2.22 37.37
CA SER A 195 -16.27 3.18 36.65
C SER A 195 -17.49 3.67 37.44
N GLY A 196 -17.79 3.06 38.59
CA GLY A 196 -18.79 3.62 39.51
C GLY A 196 -18.38 4.96 40.10
N VAL A 197 -17.07 5.26 40.15
CA VAL A 197 -16.56 6.57 40.57
C VAL A 197 -16.74 7.62 39.48
N ASN A 198 -16.40 7.27 38.24
CA ASN A 198 -16.62 8.13 37.08
C ASN A 198 -17.00 7.28 35.86
N PRO A 199 -18.26 7.36 35.38
CA PRO A 199 -18.72 6.56 34.25
C PRO A 199 -17.95 6.78 32.95
N ALA A 200 -17.31 7.95 32.76
CA ALA A 200 -16.49 8.23 31.58
C ALA A 200 -15.24 7.35 31.49
N TRP A 201 -14.82 6.73 32.60
CA TRP A 201 -13.68 5.81 32.61
C TRP A 201 -13.99 4.43 32.06
N ARG A 202 -15.26 4.14 31.80
CA ARG A 202 -15.71 2.87 31.24
C ARG A 202 -15.17 2.71 29.81
N THR A 203 -14.54 1.57 29.54
CA THR A 203 -13.96 1.25 28.23
C THR A 203 -15.04 0.92 27.19
N LEU A 204 -14.67 0.88 25.90
CA LEU A 204 -15.59 0.58 24.80
C LEU A 204 -16.27 -0.81 24.94
N GLU A 205 -17.57 -0.88 24.61
CA GLU A 205 -18.39 -2.11 24.63
C GLU A 205 -18.46 -2.84 23.28
N ASN A 206 -18.19 -2.14 22.18
CA ASN A 206 -18.43 -2.59 20.81
C ASN A 206 -17.13 -2.60 20.00
N TRP A 207 -16.10 -3.24 20.54
CA TRP A 207 -14.77 -3.36 19.93
C TRP A 207 -14.37 -4.83 19.76
N LEU A 208 -15.32 -5.68 19.35
CA LEU A 208 -15.04 -7.08 19.03
C LEU A 208 -14.13 -7.13 17.79
N HIS A 209 -13.01 -7.85 17.90
CA HIS A 209 -12.01 -7.91 16.85
C HIS A 209 -11.25 -9.23 16.86
N TRP A 210 -10.53 -9.48 15.79
CA TRP A 210 -9.50 -10.50 15.68
C TRP A 210 -8.13 -9.83 15.61
N ASP A 211 -7.13 -10.51 16.15
CA ASP A 211 -5.74 -10.07 15.98
C ASP A 211 -5.12 -10.67 14.70
N GLN A 212 -5.71 -11.72 14.14
CA GLN A 212 -5.35 -12.25 12.82
C GLN A 212 -6.27 -11.71 11.73
N ASN A 213 -5.76 -11.59 10.50
CA ASN A 213 -6.56 -11.30 9.31
C ASN A 213 -6.93 -12.62 8.63
N PRO A 214 -8.22 -12.94 8.40
CA PRO A 214 -8.63 -14.24 7.86
C PRO A 214 -8.19 -14.49 6.42
N TRP A 215 -7.89 -13.43 5.66
CA TRP A 215 -7.42 -13.54 4.27
C TRP A 215 -5.90 -13.62 4.18
N ALA A 216 -5.17 -12.87 5.00
CA ALA A 216 -3.71 -12.91 5.03
C ALA A 216 -3.16 -14.07 5.88
N GLN A 217 -3.91 -14.50 6.90
CA GLN A 217 -3.47 -15.45 7.92
C GLN A 217 -4.59 -16.47 8.24
N PRO A 218 -4.92 -17.38 7.29
CA PRO A 218 -6.00 -18.36 7.48
C PRO A 218 -5.64 -19.47 8.49
N GLY A 219 -4.37 -19.59 8.87
CA GLY A 219 -3.86 -20.58 9.82
C GLY A 219 -3.81 -20.07 11.27
N PHE A 220 -3.47 -20.98 12.19
CA PHE A 220 -3.17 -20.64 13.58
C PHE A 220 -1.85 -19.86 13.67
N GLY A 221 -1.90 -18.56 13.98
CA GLY A 221 -0.74 -17.67 13.89
C GLY A 221 0.00 -17.48 15.22
N TRP A 222 -0.72 -17.17 16.30
CA TRP A 222 -0.13 -16.97 17.62
C TRP A 222 -1.12 -17.17 18.77
N ILE A 223 -0.59 -17.38 19.98
CA ILE A 223 -1.36 -17.45 21.22
C ILE A 223 -1.24 -16.12 21.95
N GLN A 224 -2.38 -15.53 22.28
CA GLN A 224 -2.43 -14.40 23.19
C GLN A 224 -2.70 -14.88 24.60
N ALA A 225 -2.18 -14.16 25.58
CA ALA A 225 -2.43 -14.44 26.97
C ALA A 225 -2.48 -13.15 27.80
N PHE A 226 -3.10 -13.22 28.97
CA PHE A 226 -2.79 -12.27 30.03
C PHE A 226 -2.79 -12.91 31.41
N ALA A 227 -1.90 -12.40 32.27
CA ALA A 227 -1.86 -12.72 33.69
C ALA A 227 -2.91 -11.88 34.44
N CYS A 228 -3.73 -12.51 35.26
CA CYS A 228 -4.75 -11.86 36.08
C CYS A 228 -4.14 -11.30 37.36
N ILE A 229 -3.71 -10.04 37.35
CA ILE A 229 -3.10 -9.37 38.52
C ILE A 229 -4.17 -9.04 39.56
N THR A 230 -5.37 -8.70 39.11
CA THR A 230 -6.59 -8.71 39.94
C THR A 230 -7.57 -9.76 39.42
N ALA A 231 -8.57 -10.11 40.24
CA ALA A 231 -9.63 -11.01 39.79
C ALA A 231 -10.43 -10.37 38.64
N GLN A 232 -10.81 -11.18 37.67
CA GLN A 232 -11.68 -10.82 36.55
C GLN A 232 -13.08 -11.32 36.89
N THR A 233 -13.90 -10.44 37.47
CA THR A 233 -15.29 -10.70 37.87
C THR A 233 -16.26 -10.23 36.80
N PRO A 234 -17.54 -10.65 36.83
CA PRO A 234 -18.57 -10.16 35.92
C PRO A 234 -18.66 -8.63 35.79
N SER A 235 -18.23 -7.88 36.81
CA SER A 235 -18.28 -6.42 36.90
C SER A 235 -16.91 -5.75 36.75
N SER A 236 -15.79 -6.35 37.12
CA SER A 236 -14.48 -5.69 37.08
C SER A 236 -13.95 -5.43 35.67
N GLY A 237 -14.49 -6.11 34.66
CA GLY A 237 -13.89 -6.18 33.33
C GLY A 237 -13.00 -7.41 33.17
N GLY A 238 -12.72 -7.79 31.93
CA GLY A 238 -11.97 -9.01 31.60
C GLY A 238 -12.09 -9.40 30.13
N LEU A 239 -11.72 -10.63 29.78
CA LEU A 239 -11.82 -11.14 28.41
C LEU A 239 -13.28 -11.45 28.06
N LEU A 240 -13.73 -10.91 26.92
CA LEU A 240 -14.94 -11.31 26.24
C LEU A 240 -14.52 -11.96 24.92
N CYS A 241 -15.00 -13.17 24.61
CA CYS A 241 -14.67 -13.83 23.35
C CYS A 241 -15.83 -14.70 22.84
N VAL A 242 -15.73 -15.20 21.61
CA VAL A 242 -16.66 -16.19 21.04
C VAL A 242 -16.03 -17.59 21.07
N PRO A 243 -16.43 -18.46 22.01
CA PRO A 243 -15.82 -19.79 22.15
C PRO A 243 -15.98 -20.65 20.89
N GLY A 244 -14.90 -21.34 20.50
CA GLY A 244 -14.89 -22.30 19.40
C GLY A 244 -14.83 -21.68 18.00
N PHE A 245 -14.76 -20.34 17.89
CA PHE A 245 -14.78 -19.68 16.58
C PHE A 245 -13.55 -20.00 15.72
N HIS A 246 -12.40 -20.30 16.32
CA HIS A 246 -11.18 -20.70 15.61
C HIS A 246 -11.40 -21.90 14.67
N LYS A 247 -12.36 -22.78 14.98
CA LYS A 247 -12.78 -23.91 14.13
C LYS A 247 -13.58 -23.46 12.88
N ARG A 248 -14.23 -22.30 12.95
CA ARG A 248 -14.99 -21.68 11.86
C ARG A 248 -14.21 -20.56 11.14
N TRP A 249 -13.02 -20.19 11.63
CA TRP A 249 -12.17 -19.11 11.11
C TRP A 249 -12.05 -19.11 9.59
N LYS A 250 -11.57 -20.23 9.05
CA LYS A 250 -11.37 -20.41 7.62
C LYS A 250 -12.68 -20.27 6.84
N SER A 251 -13.73 -20.94 7.30
CA SER A 251 -15.05 -20.89 6.65
C SER A 251 -15.69 -19.51 6.73
N TRP A 252 -15.43 -18.74 7.79
CA TRP A 252 -15.88 -17.35 7.88
C TRP A 252 -15.18 -16.48 6.82
N GLY A 253 -13.85 -16.61 6.66
CA GLY A 253 -13.12 -15.88 5.61
C GLY A 253 -13.52 -16.29 4.19
N GLU A 254 -13.89 -17.56 3.98
CA GLU A 254 -14.43 -18.05 2.70
C GLU A 254 -15.86 -17.54 2.42
N ALA A 255 -16.70 -17.44 3.45
CA ALA A 255 -18.06 -16.92 3.34
C ALA A 255 -18.11 -15.39 3.20
N HIS A 256 -17.07 -14.71 3.65
CA HIS A 256 -16.88 -13.27 3.55
C HIS A 256 -15.65 -12.98 2.69
N PRO A 257 -15.73 -13.15 1.36
CA PRO A 257 -14.61 -12.91 0.47
C PRO A 257 -14.05 -11.50 0.64
N GLU A 258 -12.76 -11.34 0.35
CA GLU A 258 -12.10 -10.05 0.45
C GLU A 258 -12.88 -8.94 -0.25
N GLY A 259 -13.07 -7.82 0.44
CA GLY A 259 -13.86 -6.71 -0.06
C GLY A 259 -15.38 -6.83 0.13
N SER A 260 -15.88 -7.91 0.74
CA SER A 260 -17.31 -8.05 1.08
C SER A 260 -17.65 -7.64 2.51
N VAL A 261 -16.66 -7.56 3.39
CA VAL A 261 -16.85 -7.16 4.79
C VAL A 261 -16.81 -5.65 4.87
N GLU A 262 -17.88 -5.04 5.34
CA GLU A 262 -17.92 -3.61 5.64
C GLU A 262 -17.93 -3.40 7.15
N VAL A 263 -16.96 -2.65 7.65
CA VAL A 263 -16.97 -2.19 9.05
C VAL A 263 -16.87 -0.68 9.07
N GLY A 264 -17.92 -0.06 9.59
CA GLY A 264 -18.00 1.39 9.65
C GLY A 264 -17.98 2.05 8.27
N GLY A 265 -18.69 1.47 7.29
CA GLY A 265 -18.75 2.00 5.92
C GLY A 265 -17.43 1.88 5.16
N LYS A 266 -16.47 1.12 5.66
CA LYS A 266 -15.22 0.80 4.97
C LYS A 266 -15.21 -0.67 4.59
N THR A 267 -14.92 -0.92 3.32
CA THR A 267 -14.58 -2.24 2.83
C THR A 267 -13.24 -2.69 3.41
N ILE A 268 -13.26 -3.80 4.16
CA ILE A 268 -12.08 -4.41 4.77
C ILE A 268 -11.43 -5.34 3.73
N THR A 269 -10.12 -5.25 3.56
CA THR A 269 -9.31 -6.06 2.63
C THR A 269 -8.16 -6.77 3.37
N ARG A 270 -7.35 -7.57 2.67
CA ARG A 270 -6.15 -8.21 3.26
C ARG A 270 -5.12 -7.19 3.76
N ASP A 271 -5.10 -6.02 3.14
CA ASP A 271 -4.20 -4.91 3.49
C ASP A 271 -4.74 -4.07 4.64
N PHE A 272 -6.02 -4.25 4.99
CA PHE A 272 -6.60 -3.61 6.15
C PHE A 272 -5.91 -4.13 7.41
N GLY A 273 -5.16 -3.24 8.06
CA GLY A 273 -4.57 -3.52 9.35
C GLY A 273 -3.21 -4.22 9.30
N GLN A 274 -2.30 -3.82 8.38
CA GLN A 274 -0.86 -4.15 8.50
C GLN A 274 -0.26 -3.86 9.90
N GLY A 275 -0.97 -3.14 10.79
CA GLY A 275 -0.60 -3.04 12.21
C GLY A 275 -1.74 -3.02 13.24
N ASN A 276 -3.01 -3.24 12.89
CA ASN A 276 -4.14 -3.03 13.82
C ASN A 276 -5.29 -4.04 13.61
N PRO A 277 -6.04 -4.39 14.68
CA PRO A 277 -6.86 -5.60 14.69
C PRO A 277 -8.00 -5.55 13.68
N PHE A 278 -8.31 -6.71 13.12
CA PHE A 278 -9.38 -6.91 12.15
C PHE A 278 -10.74 -6.81 12.88
N PRO A 279 -11.58 -5.81 12.59
CA PRO A 279 -12.79 -5.61 13.35
C PRO A 279 -13.90 -6.57 12.92
N VAL A 280 -14.73 -7.01 13.87
CA VAL A 280 -15.96 -7.74 13.56
C VAL A 280 -17.07 -6.73 13.22
N PRO A 281 -17.82 -6.91 12.12
CA PRO A 281 -18.98 -6.07 11.81
C PRO A 281 -20.01 -6.08 12.95
N LEU A 282 -20.59 -4.93 13.28
CA LEU A 282 -21.52 -4.80 14.41
C LEU A 282 -22.82 -5.60 14.23
N ASP A 283 -23.20 -5.85 12.98
CA ASP A 283 -24.35 -6.66 12.57
C ASP A 283 -24.01 -8.15 12.43
N ASP A 284 -22.73 -8.53 12.57
CA ASP A 284 -22.33 -9.93 12.55
C ASP A 284 -22.94 -10.66 13.78
N PRO A 285 -23.58 -11.83 13.57
CA PRO A 285 -24.21 -12.60 14.64
C PRO A 285 -23.25 -13.00 15.77
N LEU A 286 -21.93 -12.97 15.55
CA LEU A 286 -20.92 -13.26 16.55
C LEU A 286 -21.03 -12.37 17.79
N HIS A 287 -21.53 -11.14 17.66
CA HIS A 287 -21.80 -10.28 18.81
C HIS A 287 -22.81 -10.90 19.80
N GLY A 288 -23.71 -11.77 19.34
CA GLY A 288 -24.66 -12.52 20.17
C GLY A 288 -24.10 -13.82 20.77
N GLU A 289 -22.93 -14.26 20.32
CA GLU A 289 -22.30 -15.52 20.75
C GLU A 289 -21.22 -15.32 21.83
N VAL A 290 -20.92 -14.07 22.17
CA VAL A 290 -19.86 -13.72 23.12
C VAL A 290 -20.13 -14.22 24.55
N VAL A 291 -19.05 -14.61 25.24
CA VAL A 291 -19.05 -15.00 26.66
C VAL A 291 -18.05 -14.17 27.45
N ARG A 292 -18.39 -13.87 28.70
CA ARG A 292 -17.46 -13.25 29.67
C ARG A 292 -16.64 -14.34 30.34
N VAL A 293 -15.33 -14.29 30.15
CA VAL A 293 -14.39 -15.18 30.82
C VAL A 293 -14.04 -14.55 32.17
N CYS A 294 -14.48 -15.19 33.25
CA CYS A 294 -14.11 -14.81 34.61
C CYS A 294 -12.92 -15.65 35.05
N ALA A 295 -12.03 -15.06 35.82
CA ALA A 295 -10.84 -15.73 36.31
C ALA A 295 -10.41 -15.12 37.64
N PRO A 296 -10.00 -15.93 38.63
CA PRO A 296 -9.47 -15.39 39.86
C PRO A 296 -8.10 -14.74 39.66
N ARG A 297 -7.68 -13.98 40.66
CA ARG A 297 -6.34 -13.42 40.75
C ARG A 297 -5.30 -14.56 40.67
N GLY A 298 -4.18 -14.31 40.00
CA GLY A 298 -3.09 -15.28 39.81
C GLY A 298 -3.31 -16.28 38.67
N SER A 299 -4.48 -16.26 38.02
CA SER A 299 -4.73 -17.06 36.82
C SER A 299 -4.02 -16.54 35.57
N LEU A 300 -3.80 -17.43 34.61
CA LEU A 300 -3.39 -17.12 33.25
C LEU A 300 -4.53 -17.45 32.29
N ILE A 301 -5.03 -16.45 31.56
CA ILE A 301 -5.98 -16.67 30.48
C ILE A 301 -5.20 -16.70 29.18
N LEU A 302 -5.40 -17.74 28.36
CA LEU A 302 -4.83 -17.86 27.02
C LEU A 302 -5.93 -18.04 25.99
N TRP A 303 -5.74 -17.49 24.80
CA TRP A 303 -6.65 -17.69 23.67
C TRP A 303 -5.94 -17.71 22.32
N ASP A 304 -6.55 -18.41 21.40
CA ASP A 304 -6.23 -18.45 19.98
C ASP A 304 -6.55 -17.09 19.36
N SER A 305 -5.59 -16.47 18.66
CA SER A 305 -5.75 -15.13 18.07
C SER A 305 -6.79 -15.06 16.94
N ARG A 306 -7.28 -16.22 16.47
CA ARG A 306 -8.44 -16.34 15.57
C ARG A 306 -9.78 -16.21 16.30
N LEU A 307 -9.81 -16.16 17.64
CA LEU A 307 -11.06 -15.89 18.35
C LEU A 307 -11.44 -14.41 18.25
N PRO A 308 -12.70 -14.08 17.90
CA PRO A 308 -13.20 -12.74 18.03
C PRO A 308 -13.27 -12.43 19.52
N HIS A 309 -12.61 -11.36 19.92
CA HIS A 309 -12.46 -11.01 21.32
C HIS A 309 -12.44 -9.51 21.53
N GLN A 310 -12.68 -9.11 22.78
CA GLN A 310 -12.55 -7.75 23.28
C GLN A 310 -12.42 -7.78 24.80
N ASN A 311 -12.18 -6.62 25.40
CA ASN A 311 -12.38 -6.49 26.84
C ASN A 311 -13.83 -6.08 27.11
N TYR A 312 -14.55 -6.78 28.00
CA TYR A 312 -15.81 -6.21 28.51
C TYR A 312 -15.49 -5.11 29.53
N PRO A 313 -16.27 -4.01 29.56
CA PRO A 313 -15.89 -2.87 30.40
C PRO A 313 -16.00 -3.14 31.89
N ASN A 314 -15.13 -2.46 32.64
CA ASN A 314 -15.28 -2.36 34.08
C ASN A 314 -16.56 -1.55 34.40
N SER A 315 -17.41 -2.14 35.23
CA SER A 315 -18.66 -1.63 35.78
C SER A 315 -18.70 -1.73 37.31
N SER A 316 -17.58 -2.10 37.93
CA SER A 316 -17.43 -2.16 39.37
C SER A 316 -17.39 -0.75 39.98
N GLU A 317 -17.88 -0.64 41.22
CA GLU A 317 -17.90 0.62 41.96
C GLU A 317 -16.51 1.01 42.46
N ASP A 318 -15.72 0.02 42.90
CA ASP A 318 -14.44 0.23 43.60
C ASP A 318 -13.31 -0.72 43.14
N GLU A 319 -13.60 -1.73 42.32
CA GLU A 319 -12.59 -2.70 41.90
C GLU A 319 -11.84 -2.28 40.64
N TRP A 320 -10.50 -2.34 40.70
CA TRP A 320 -9.63 -2.22 39.55
C TRP A 320 -9.53 -3.52 38.78
N ARG A 321 -9.44 -3.43 37.46
CA ARG A 321 -8.97 -4.53 36.63
C ARG A 321 -7.56 -4.28 36.15
N VAL A 322 -6.63 -5.11 36.62
CA VAL A 322 -5.22 -5.08 36.26
C VAL A 322 -4.83 -6.43 35.68
N VAL A 323 -4.27 -6.41 34.49
CA VAL A 323 -3.69 -7.59 33.83
C VAL A 323 -2.38 -7.26 33.16
N LEU A 324 -1.62 -8.29 32.80
CA LEU A 324 -0.45 -8.16 31.94
C LEU A 324 -0.63 -9.00 30.68
N TYR A 325 -0.81 -8.33 29.53
CA TYR A 325 -0.91 -8.94 28.21
C TYR A 325 0.44 -9.46 27.72
N MET A 326 0.41 -10.63 27.11
CA MET A 326 1.54 -11.34 26.51
C MET A 326 1.10 -11.90 25.16
N ASN A 327 2.01 -11.94 24.18
CA ASN A 327 1.75 -12.54 22.87
C ASN A 327 2.91 -13.47 22.52
N PHE A 328 2.59 -14.75 22.33
CA PHE A 328 3.54 -15.81 22.07
C PHE A 328 3.40 -16.32 20.63
N TRP A 329 4.53 -16.31 19.93
CA TRP A 329 4.67 -16.66 18.53
C TRP A 329 5.34 -18.04 18.42
N PRO A 330 5.08 -18.80 17.34
CA PRO A 330 5.86 -19.98 17.00
C PRO A 330 7.34 -19.63 16.99
N TYR A 331 8.19 -20.51 17.49
CA TYR A 331 9.60 -20.41 17.17
C TYR A 331 9.79 -20.61 15.66
N ASN A 332 10.38 -19.60 15.04
CA ASN A 332 10.96 -19.67 13.71
C ASN A 332 12.39 -19.13 13.88
N GLU A 333 13.39 -19.88 13.41
CA GLU A 333 14.80 -19.49 13.59
C GLU A 333 15.09 -18.10 13.02
N GLN A 334 14.48 -17.75 11.88
CA GLN A 334 14.65 -16.47 11.23
C GLN A 334 14.03 -15.34 12.06
N SER A 335 12.74 -15.43 12.41
CA SER A 335 12.07 -14.44 13.26
C SER A 335 12.73 -14.31 14.64
N TYR A 336 13.29 -15.40 15.16
CA TYR A 336 14.06 -15.40 16.41
C TYR A 336 15.37 -14.62 16.27
N LYS A 337 16.12 -14.84 15.18
CA LYS A 337 17.37 -14.09 14.88
C LYS A 337 17.09 -12.61 14.67
N GLU A 338 16.05 -12.26 13.93
CA GLU A 338 15.62 -10.87 13.71
C GLU A 338 15.23 -10.20 15.02
N ARG A 339 14.40 -10.86 15.84
CA ARG A 339 14.02 -10.36 17.16
C ARG A 339 15.25 -10.13 18.04
N ARG A 340 16.19 -11.07 18.04
CA ARG A 340 17.44 -10.95 18.80
C ARG A 340 18.30 -9.79 18.29
N ALA A 341 18.41 -9.61 16.98
CA ALA A 341 19.13 -8.49 16.37
C ALA A 341 18.48 -7.16 16.74
N LEU A 342 17.15 -7.04 16.64
CA LEU A 342 16.40 -5.84 17.06
C LEU A 342 16.63 -5.51 18.54
N LEU A 343 16.60 -6.51 19.42
CA LEU A 343 16.88 -6.31 20.84
C LEU A 343 18.33 -5.86 21.06
N LEU A 344 19.31 -6.47 20.40
CA LEU A 344 20.71 -6.04 20.43
C LEU A 344 20.87 -4.58 20.01
N LYS A 345 20.24 -4.17 18.90
CA LYS A 345 20.23 -2.77 18.45
C LYS A 345 19.68 -1.85 19.54
N ARG A 346 18.52 -2.19 20.11
CA ARG A 346 17.92 -1.41 21.21
C ARG A 346 18.84 -1.30 22.42
N PHE A 347 19.53 -2.37 22.81
CA PHE A 347 20.46 -2.31 23.93
C PHE A 347 21.68 -1.44 23.64
N HIS A 348 22.19 -1.47 22.41
CA HIS A 348 23.27 -0.57 22.00
C HIS A 348 22.84 0.90 22.11
N VAL A 349 21.59 1.21 21.71
CA VAL A 349 21.01 2.54 21.91
C VAL A 349 20.95 2.92 23.39
N LEU A 350 20.43 2.04 24.24
CA LEU A 350 20.35 2.34 25.67
C LEU A 350 21.75 2.54 26.30
N GLN A 351 22.75 1.73 25.91
CA GLN A 351 24.14 1.91 26.36
C GLN A 351 24.71 3.25 25.89
N ALA A 352 24.43 3.65 24.65
CA ALA A 352 24.88 4.92 24.10
C ALA A 352 24.34 6.12 24.86
N LEU A 353 23.06 6.08 25.24
CA LEU A 353 22.37 7.14 25.97
C LEU A 353 22.78 7.26 27.44
N GLY A 354 23.83 6.55 27.87
CA GLY A 354 24.31 6.63 29.25
C GLY A 354 23.30 6.08 30.25
N ALA A 355 22.40 5.19 29.81
CA ALA A 355 21.65 4.37 30.74
C ALA A 355 22.64 3.38 31.37
N ASP A 356 23.42 3.82 32.36
CA ASP A 356 24.30 2.99 33.20
C ASP A 356 23.55 1.84 33.90
N ARG A 357 22.22 1.78 33.72
CA ARG A 357 21.29 0.74 34.17
C ARG A 357 20.98 -0.35 33.14
N VAL A 358 21.51 -0.31 31.91
CA VAL A 358 21.41 -1.45 30.98
C VAL A 358 22.00 -2.72 31.61
N ASP A 359 22.97 -2.53 32.51
CA ASP A 359 23.60 -3.61 33.27
C ASP A 359 22.78 -4.12 34.47
N ALA A 360 21.69 -3.44 34.88
CA ALA A 360 21.05 -3.69 36.18
C ALA A 360 19.83 -4.62 36.13
N THR A 361 19.09 -4.71 35.03
CA THR A 361 17.78 -5.40 34.97
C THR A 361 17.59 -6.29 33.75
N TRP A 362 17.72 -5.79 32.52
CA TRP A 362 17.49 -6.55 31.29
C TRP A 362 18.67 -6.44 30.31
N PRO A 363 19.15 -7.54 29.69
CA PRO A 363 18.65 -8.91 29.73
C PRO A 363 19.23 -9.73 30.91
N ARG A 364 20.07 -9.16 31.77
CA ARG A 364 20.83 -9.93 32.78
C ARG A 364 19.97 -10.62 33.84
N ARG A 365 18.83 -10.05 34.27
CA ARG A 365 17.92 -10.69 35.25
C ARG A 365 16.99 -11.73 34.64
N LEU A 366 17.13 -12.01 33.35
CA LEU A 366 16.46 -13.14 32.77
C LEU A 366 17.03 -14.45 33.28
N THR A 367 16.12 -15.37 33.58
CA THR A 367 16.42 -16.79 33.63
C THR A 367 16.87 -17.27 32.24
N PRO A 368 17.58 -18.41 32.13
CA PRO A 368 17.86 -19.02 30.84
C PRO A 368 16.61 -19.21 29.99
N LEU A 369 15.50 -19.62 30.62
CA LEU A 369 14.20 -19.74 29.98
C LEU A 369 13.70 -18.40 29.45
N GLY A 370 13.75 -17.35 30.26
CA GLY A 370 13.27 -16.04 29.82
C GLY A 370 14.12 -15.43 28.70
N ARG A 371 15.43 -15.73 28.63
CA ARG A 371 16.25 -15.39 27.44
C ARG A 371 15.76 -16.12 26.20
N ALA A 372 15.53 -17.43 26.31
CA ALA A 372 15.00 -18.23 25.21
C ALA A 372 13.63 -17.70 24.76
N VAL A 373 12.70 -17.49 25.69
CA VAL A 373 11.35 -17.03 25.36
C VAL A 373 11.33 -15.60 24.83
N THR A 374 12.29 -14.74 25.14
CA THR A 374 12.30 -13.35 24.60
C THR A 374 13.21 -13.13 23.41
N ALA A 375 13.96 -14.16 22.99
CA ALA A 375 15.09 -14.04 22.09
C ALA A 375 16.13 -13.01 22.57
N ALA A 376 16.23 -12.78 23.88
CA ALA A 376 17.18 -11.84 24.43
C ALA A 376 18.62 -12.35 24.24
N PRO A 377 19.56 -11.47 23.88
CA PRO A 377 20.95 -11.86 23.70
C PRO A 377 21.57 -12.30 25.04
N GLU A 378 22.44 -13.30 24.99
CA GLU A 378 23.19 -13.78 26.16
C GLU A 378 24.12 -12.71 26.73
N THR A 379 24.78 -11.98 25.84
CA THR A 379 25.63 -10.84 26.15
C THR A 379 25.27 -9.68 25.23
N VAL A 380 25.20 -8.48 25.80
CA VAL A 380 25.22 -7.26 25.02
C VAL A 380 26.70 -6.90 24.91
N GLY A 381 27.25 -6.92 23.70
CA GLY A 381 28.63 -6.50 23.48
C GLY A 381 28.87 -5.06 23.95
N THR A 382 30.14 -4.67 24.10
CA THR A 382 30.48 -3.25 24.30
C THR A 382 30.34 -2.53 22.97
N VAL A 383 29.49 -1.51 22.92
CA VAL A 383 29.39 -0.63 21.75
C VAL A 383 30.63 0.26 21.66
N GLU A 384 31.19 0.40 20.46
CA GLU A 384 32.29 1.33 20.20
C GLU A 384 31.86 2.77 20.52
N GLU A 385 32.79 3.59 21.01
CA GLU A 385 32.43 4.95 21.43
C GLU A 385 31.96 5.84 20.26
N SER A 386 32.46 5.58 19.05
CA SER A 386 31.99 6.19 17.79
C SER A 386 30.50 5.91 17.55
N CYS A 387 30.08 4.66 17.69
CA CYS A 387 28.66 4.27 17.54
C CYS A 387 27.80 4.90 18.63
N LYS A 388 28.28 4.95 19.89
CA LYS A 388 27.54 5.61 20.97
C LYS A 388 27.34 7.09 20.69
N GLU A 389 28.40 7.76 20.24
CA GLU A 389 28.34 9.18 19.92
C GLU A 389 27.42 9.45 18.73
N ALA A 390 27.48 8.63 17.68
CA ALA A 390 26.54 8.71 16.57
C ALA A 390 25.08 8.58 17.03
N ILE A 391 24.77 7.58 17.88
CA ILE A 391 23.41 7.42 18.43
C ILE A 391 22.99 8.65 19.25
N ARG A 392 23.87 9.20 20.10
CA ARG A 392 23.56 10.42 20.88
C ARG A 392 23.25 11.60 19.96
N LEU A 393 24.02 11.76 18.89
CA LEU A 393 23.78 12.81 17.90
C LEU A 393 22.46 12.61 17.16
N THR A 394 22.08 11.37 16.83
CA THR A 394 20.77 11.05 16.25
C THR A 394 19.62 11.41 17.19
N PHE A 395 19.75 11.12 18.50
CA PHE A 395 18.75 11.56 19.49
C PHE A 395 18.69 13.08 19.63
N ALA A 396 19.85 13.75 19.65
CA ALA A 396 19.91 15.21 19.70
C ALA A 396 19.30 15.83 18.43
N ALA A 397 19.43 15.17 17.27
CA ALA A 397 18.81 15.59 16.03
C ALA A 397 17.28 15.52 16.12
N GLY A 398 16.72 14.42 16.62
CA GLY A 398 15.27 14.29 16.86
C GLY A 398 14.72 15.33 17.85
N GLU A 399 15.47 15.66 18.91
CA GLU A 399 15.09 16.72 19.85
C GLU A 399 15.14 18.12 19.21
N ALA A 400 16.13 18.39 18.35
CA ALA A 400 16.20 19.63 17.59
C ALA A 400 15.00 19.73 16.62
N GLU A 401 14.65 18.64 15.94
CA GLU A 401 13.48 18.56 15.07
C GLU A 401 12.17 18.82 15.83
N LEU A 402 11.99 18.22 17.01
CA LEU A 402 10.82 18.48 17.88
C LEU A 402 10.73 19.94 18.36
N ARG A 403 11.86 20.67 18.43
CA ARG A 403 11.89 22.11 18.71
C ARG A 403 11.71 22.99 17.46
N GLY A 404 11.60 22.40 16.27
CA GLY A 404 11.55 23.11 15.00
C GLY A 404 12.92 23.59 14.49
N GLU A 405 14.03 23.14 15.09
CA GLU A 405 15.41 23.48 14.73
C GLU A 405 15.94 22.56 13.62
N LEU A 406 15.31 22.60 12.44
CA LEU A 406 15.58 21.64 11.34
C LEU A 406 17.03 21.63 10.83
N GLU A 407 17.68 22.80 10.77
CA GLU A 407 19.10 22.90 10.36
C GLU A 407 20.02 22.20 11.35
N GLU A 408 19.79 22.40 12.64
CA GLU A 408 20.57 21.76 13.70
C GLU A 408 20.33 20.26 13.71
N SER A 409 19.07 19.81 13.53
CA SER A 409 18.74 18.39 13.34
C SER A 409 19.53 17.78 12.17
N THR A 410 19.51 18.42 11.01
CA THR A 410 20.23 17.97 9.82
C THR A 410 21.74 17.90 10.06
N ARG A 411 22.31 18.92 10.70
CA ARG A 411 23.74 18.99 11.03
C ARG A 411 24.13 17.84 11.96
N LEU A 412 23.36 17.63 13.02
CA LEU A 412 23.58 16.56 14.00
C LEU A 412 23.47 15.17 13.35
N MET A 413 22.47 14.96 12.49
CA MET A 413 22.31 13.68 11.77
C MET A 413 23.45 13.42 10.79
N ARG A 414 23.92 14.43 10.03
CA ARG A 414 25.12 14.30 9.17
C ARG A 414 26.37 13.97 9.98
N CYS A 415 26.53 14.59 11.16
CA CYS A 415 27.61 14.24 12.08
C CYS A 415 27.50 12.79 12.57
N ALA A 416 26.29 12.32 12.89
CA ALA A 416 26.04 10.94 13.29
C ALA A 416 26.44 9.95 12.18
N ILE A 417 25.96 10.15 10.95
CA ILE A 417 26.26 9.32 9.77
C ILE A 417 27.76 9.32 9.48
N LYS A 418 28.43 10.47 9.58
CA LYS A 418 29.88 10.56 9.38
C LYS A 418 30.67 9.76 10.43
N LEU A 419 30.19 9.72 11.67
CA LEU A 419 30.84 8.97 12.75
C LEU A 419 30.58 7.47 12.66
N TRP A 420 29.37 7.09 12.26
CA TRP A 420 28.96 5.70 12.08
C TRP A 420 27.90 5.59 10.99
N PRO A 421 28.29 5.29 9.73
CA PRO A 421 27.37 5.31 8.59
C PRO A 421 26.17 4.38 8.75
N GLU A 422 26.33 3.26 9.45
CA GLU A 422 25.26 2.29 9.71
C GLU A 422 24.13 2.86 10.58
N VAL A 423 24.33 3.99 11.28
CA VAL A 423 23.27 4.66 12.06
C VAL A 423 22.08 5.08 11.18
N GLU A 424 22.32 5.32 9.88
CA GLU A 424 21.28 5.64 8.90
C GLU A 424 20.30 4.47 8.75
N THR A 425 20.81 3.26 8.53
CA THR A 425 20.01 2.02 8.45
C THR A 425 19.30 1.65 9.76
N TRP A 426 19.69 2.25 10.89
CA TRP A 426 19.00 2.07 12.16
C TRP A 426 17.84 3.05 12.33
N TYR A 427 17.90 4.20 11.66
CA TYR A 427 16.90 5.27 11.73
C TYR A 427 15.73 5.04 10.77
N GLU A 428 15.97 4.37 9.63
CA GLU A 428 14.93 4.00 8.65
C GLU A 428 13.82 3.08 9.22
N LEU A 429 14.02 2.50 10.42
CA LEU A 429 13.06 1.62 11.10
C LEU A 429 11.94 2.34 11.88
N HIS A 430 11.84 3.67 11.80
CA HIS A 430 10.77 4.45 12.45
C HIS A 430 9.99 5.28 11.42
N ASP A 431 8.66 5.04 11.34
CA ASP A 431 7.67 5.57 10.38
C ASP A 431 7.47 7.12 10.39
N GLY A 432 8.55 7.89 10.31
CA GLY A 432 8.56 9.34 10.24
C GLY A 432 9.25 9.86 8.98
N LEU A 433 8.68 10.88 8.36
CA LEU A 433 9.27 11.60 7.23
C LEU A 433 10.52 12.33 7.72
N THR A 434 11.71 11.86 7.35
CA THR A 434 12.98 12.46 7.80
C THR A 434 13.22 13.82 7.14
N VAL A 435 14.12 14.64 7.70
CA VAL A 435 14.62 15.85 7.01
C VAL A 435 15.28 15.51 5.66
N GLY A 436 15.83 14.29 5.52
CA GLY A 436 16.30 13.75 4.24
C GLY A 436 15.18 13.51 3.24
N GLU A 437 14.02 13.01 3.70
CA GLU A 437 12.79 12.90 2.90
C GLU A 437 12.27 14.29 2.48
N LEU A 438 12.24 15.26 3.40
CA LEU A 438 11.78 16.62 3.11
C LEU A 438 12.71 17.31 2.10
N ALA A 439 14.03 17.14 2.25
CA ALA A 439 15.00 17.62 1.27
C ALA A 439 14.82 16.94 -0.10
N ARG A 440 14.51 15.63 -0.13
CA ARG A 440 14.13 14.90 -1.36
C ARG A 440 12.85 15.45 -1.97
N GLN A 441 11.84 15.78 -1.17
CA GLN A 441 10.57 16.36 -1.64
C GLN A 441 10.73 17.79 -2.18
N ILE A 442 11.53 18.63 -1.51
CA ILE A 442 11.88 19.97 -2.01
C ILE A 442 12.68 19.88 -3.32
N SER A 443 13.57 18.89 -3.43
CA SER A 443 14.33 18.61 -4.67
C SER A 443 13.44 18.11 -5.82
N ALA A 444 12.23 17.64 -5.53
CA ALA A 444 11.26 17.20 -6.54
C ALA A 444 10.40 18.36 -7.09
N LEU A 445 10.45 19.56 -6.48
CA LEU A 445 9.80 20.76 -7.03
C LEU A 445 10.59 21.31 -8.23
N PRO A 446 9.92 21.93 -9.22
CA PRO A 446 10.62 22.54 -10.34
C PRO A 446 11.57 23.65 -9.84
N PRO A 447 12.85 23.64 -10.27
CA PRO A 447 13.82 24.62 -9.83
C PRO A 447 13.49 26.01 -10.42
N CYS A 448 13.45 27.01 -9.56
CA CYS A 448 13.09 28.39 -9.86
C CYS A 448 14.29 29.28 -9.53
N ALA A 449 15.10 29.65 -10.53
CA ALA A 449 16.26 30.48 -10.26
C ALA A 449 15.84 31.82 -9.63
N ILE A 450 16.57 32.28 -8.62
CA ILE A 450 16.26 33.49 -7.84
C ILE A 450 16.23 34.77 -8.71
N GLN A 451 16.79 34.71 -9.92
CA GLN A 451 16.86 35.75 -10.95
C GLN A 451 15.67 35.72 -11.91
N LEU A 452 14.88 34.64 -11.92
CA LEU A 452 13.66 34.61 -12.70
C LEU A 452 12.75 35.74 -12.25
N SER A 453 12.18 36.44 -13.21
CA SER A 453 11.06 37.33 -12.92
C SER A 453 9.88 36.51 -12.36
N LEU A 454 9.02 37.15 -11.56
CA LEU A 454 7.79 36.51 -11.09
C LEU A 454 6.92 36.01 -12.27
N ARG A 455 7.06 36.63 -13.44
CA ARG A 455 6.43 36.19 -14.70
C ARG A 455 6.97 34.84 -15.17
N GLU A 456 8.28 34.68 -15.21
CA GLU A 456 8.91 33.42 -15.61
C GLU A 456 8.63 32.32 -14.59
N ALA A 457 8.59 32.65 -13.30
CA ALA A 457 8.15 31.73 -12.25
C ALA A 457 6.69 31.29 -12.45
N ALA A 458 5.77 32.21 -12.81
CA ALA A 458 4.37 31.90 -13.09
C ALA A 458 4.25 30.95 -14.30
N GLN A 459 5.02 31.21 -15.36
CA GLN A 459 5.06 30.34 -16.53
C GLN A 459 5.59 28.95 -16.19
N MET A 460 6.62 28.85 -15.35
CA MET A 460 7.17 27.58 -14.87
C MET A 460 6.15 26.78 -14.06
N LEU A 461 5.40 27.40 -13.14
CA LEU A 461 4.33 26.73 -12.39
C LEU A 461 3.16 26.32 -13.30
N LEU A 462 2.84 27.13 -14.31
CA LEU A 462 1.81 26.78 -15.30
C LEU A 462 2.22 25.58 -16.16
N SER A 463 3.47 25.53 -16.64
CA SER A 463 3.96 24.48 -17.53
C SER A 463 4.25 23.17 -16.79
N SER A 464 4.73 23.24 -15.54
CA SER A 464 4.97 22.06 -14.71
C SER A 464 3.68 21.48 -14.10
N GLY A 465 2.60 22.25 -14.09
CA GLY A 465 1.36 21.90 -13.39
C GLY A 465 1.48 21.94 -11.86
N GLN A 466 2.63 22.34 -11.31
CA GLN A 466 2.89 22.41 -9.88
C GLN A 466 2.36 23.73 -9.28
N ALA A 467 2.03 23.71 -7.99
CA ALA A 467 1.59 24.89 -7.25
C ALA A 467 2.75 25.65 -6.55
N ALA A 468 3.95 25.06 -6.55
CA ALA A 468 5.16 25.62 -5.95
C ALA A 468 6.42 25.22 -6.73
N GLY A 469 7.47 26.02 -6.58
CA GLY A 469 8.81 25.78 -7.13
C GLY A 469 9.90 25.97 -6.07
N CYS A 470 10.96 25.18 -6.17
CA CYS A 470 12.12 25.29 -5.28
C CYS A 470 13.01 26.42 -5.79
N VAL A 471 13.20 27.47 -5.00
CA VAL A 471 13.97 28.64 -5.41
C VAL A 471 15.45 28.33 -5.24
N VAL A 472 16.23 28.48 -6.31
CA VAL A 472 17.67 28.14 -6.32
C VAL A 472 18.52 29.38 -6.63
N ASP A 473 19.73 29.44 -6.07
CA ASP A 473 20.70 30.51 -6.36
C ASP A 473 21.47 30.28 -7.68
N GLU A 474 22.48 31.12 -7.96
CA GLU A 474 23.33 31.00 -9.16
C GLU A 474 24.15 29.70 -9.20
N SER A 475 24.33 29.03 -8.05
CA SER A 475 25.01 27.74 -7.95
C SER A 475 24.07 26.55 -8.11
N GLY A 476 22.75 26.79 -8.21
CA GLY A 476 21.73 25.74 -8.20
C GLY A 476 21.39 25.24 -6.79
N SER A 477 21.87 25.89 -5.73
CA SER A 477 21.58 25.52 -4.35
C SER A 477 20.20 26.05 -3.94
N PRO A 478 19.36 25.25 -3.26
CA PRO A 478 18.04 25.69 -2.82
C PRO A 478 18.14 26.77 -1.74
N VAL A 479 17.58 27.94 -2.02
CA VAL A 479 17.56 29.14 -1.16
C VAL A 479 16.14 29.60 -0.81
N GLY A 480 15.10 28.89 -1.23
CA GLY A 480 13.74 29.18 -0.81
C GLY A 480 12.68 28.33 -1.50
N VAL A 481 11.41 28.71 -1.33
CA VAL A 481 10.27 28.17 -2.07
C VAL A 481 9.39 29.34 -2.49
N ILE A 482 8.91 29.30 -3.74
CA ILE A 482 7.91 30.22 -4.26
C ILE A 482 6.65 29.46 -4.65
N THR A 483 5.51 29.95 -4.21
CA THR A 483 4.19 29.37 -4.46
C THR A 483 3.39 30.18 -5.47
N GLU A 484 2.33 29.60 -6.02
CA GLU A 484 1.34 30.33 -6.81
C GLU A 484 0.78 31.54 -6.03
N ASP A 485 0.51 31.40 -4.74
CA ASP A 485 0.00 32.48 -3.89
C ASP A 485 0.98 33.65 -3.79
N ASP A 486 2.28 33.37 -3.68
CA ASP A 486 3.32 34.41 -3.65
C ASP A 486 3.30 35.25 -4.94
N ILE A 487 3.12 34.59 -6.09
CA ILE A 487 3.01 35.26 -7.39
C ILE A 487 1.71 36.09 -7.47
N LEU A 488 0.58 35.55 -7.03
CA LEU A 488 -0.70 36.28 -7.03
C LEU A 488 -0.66 37.49 -6.08
N HIS A 489 -0.04 37.33 -4.89
CA HIS A 489 0.16 38.41 -3.93
C HIS A 489 1.02 39.53 -4.50
N SER A 490 2.07 39.20 -5.25
CA SER A 490 2.92 40.20 -5.92
C SER A 490 2.13 41.11 -6.85
N TYR A 491 1.20 40.54 -7.61
CA TYR A 491 0.36 41.30 -8.52
C TYR A 491 -0.60 42.24 -7.78
N VAL A 492 -1.24 41.75 -6.70
CA VAL A 492 -2.16 42.57 -5.90
C VAL A 492 -1.43 43.71 -5.21
N GLN A 493 -0.18 43.49 -4.78
CA GLN A 493 0.69 44.52 -4.22
C GLN A 493 1.27 45.47 -5.29
N GLY A 494 1.07 45.17 -6.58
CA GLY A 494 1.54 46.01 -7.68
C GLY A 494 3.05 45.92 -7.90
N ALA A 495 3.67 44.79 -7.56
CA ALA A 495 5.05 44.52 -7.89
C ALA A 495 5.24 44.62 -9.42
N PRO A 496 6.32 45.28 -9.90
CA PRO A 496 6.69 45.24 -11.31
C PRO A 496 6.81 43.80 -11.82
N TRP A 497 6.40 43.55 -13.06
CA TRP A 497 6.42 42.20 -13.66
C TRP A 497 7.81 41.58 -13.78
N ASP A 498 8.82 42.44 -13.84
CA ASP A 498 10.24 42.15 -13.89
C ASP A 498 10.88 42.06 -12.49
N THR A 499 10.08 42.18 -11.41
CA THR A 499 10.54 41.85 -10.06
C THR A 499 11.02 40.41 -10.07
N THR A 500 12.25 40.19 -9.65
CA THR A 500 12.83 38.85 -9.55
C THR A 500 12.25 38.09 -8.35
N VAL A 501 12.22 36.77 -8.42
CA VAL A 501 11.85 35.90 -7.30
C VAL A 501 12.67 36.25 -6.05
N GLY A 502 13.96 36.53 -6.20
CA GLY A 502 14.81 36.96 -5.10
C GLY A 502 14.44 38.29 -4.47
N GLU A 503 14.12 39.29 -5.29
CA GLU A 503 13.66 40.59 -4.78
C GLU A 503 12.32 40.44 -4.04
N TRP A 504 11.43 39.59 -4.54
CA TRP A 504 10.15 39.30 -3.93
C TRP A 504 10.29 38.60 -2.58
N LEU A 505 11.10 37.54 -2.51
CA LEU A 505 11.36 36.80 -1.27
C LEU A 505 12.06 37.68 -0.22
N ARG A 506 13.06 38.48 -0.62
CA ARG A 506 13.72 39.46 0.28
C ARG A 506 12.77 40.55 0.76
N GLY A 507 11.72 40.85 -0.01
CA GLY A 507 10.62 41.75 0.38
C GLY A 507 9.61 41.13 1.36
N GLY A 508 9.79 39.87 1.75
CA GLY A 508 8.86 39.13 2.62
C GLY A 508 7.70 38.45 1.88
N GLY A 509 7.80 38.31 0.55
CA GLY A 509 6.77 37.73 -0.31
C GLY A 509 6.80 36.20 -0.46
N GLY A 510 7.51 35.46 0.40
CA GLY A 510 7.56 33.99 0.37
C GLY A 510 8.58 33.46 1.38
N VAL A 511 9.08 32.23 1.19
CA VAL A 511 10.04 31.61 2.12
C VAL A 511 11.45 31.64 1.54
N LEU A 512 12.37 32.33 2.23
CA LEU A 512 13.81 32.31 1.93
C LEU A 512 14.53 31.46 3.00
N PHE A 513 15.42 30.58 2.57
CA PHE A 513 16.37 29.88 3.44
C PHE A 513 17.61 30.80 3.56
N ASP A 514 17.81 31.44 4.72
CA ASP A 514 18.90 32.42 4.89
C ASP A 514 20.24 31.72 5.21
N GLU A 515 21.27 31.95 4.40
CA GLU A 515 22.65 31.50 4.68
C GLU A 515 23.59 32.64 5.17
N THR A 516 23.14 33.90 5.28
CA THR A 516 24.08 35.05 5.34
C THR A 516 24.00 35.99 6.55
N SER A 517 23.17 35.74 7.57
CA SER A 517 23.20 36.58 8.79
C SER A 517 24.36 36.24 9.75
N GLY A 518 25.58 36.43 9.28
CA GLY A 518 26.76 36.61 10.13
C GLY A 518 26.67 37.91 10.94
N ALA A 519 26.28 37.78 12.22
CA ALA A 519 26.49 38.75 13.31
C ALA A 519 25.91 40.18 13.17
N ALA A 520 24.66 40.39 13.64
CA ALA A 520 24.28 41.48 14.57
C ALA A 520 22.77 41.48 14.96
N SER A 521 22.49 41.39 16.27
CA SER A 521 21.25 41.78 17.01
C SER A 521 19.95 40.96 16.82
N PRO A 522 19.43 40.27 17.87
CA PRO A 522 18.29 39.34 17.79
C PRO A 522 16.89 39.98 17.89
N THR A 523 16.67 41.19 17.36
CA THR A 523 15.33 41.83 17.41
C THR A 523 15.04 42.63 16.15
N ALA A 524 14.78 41.94 15.02
CA ALA A 524 14.07 42.51 13.87
C ALA A 524 13.51 41.41 12.94
N ARG A 525 12.28 40.95 13.28
CA ARG A 525 11.19 40.53 12.39
C ARG A 525 11.50 39.56 11.23
N VAL A 526 11.34 38.27 11.51
CA VAL A 526 10.54 37.41 10.61
C VAL A 526 9.10 37.90 10.74
N ALA A 527 8.56 38.50 9.68
CA ALA A 527 7.14 38.85 9.63
C ALA A 527 6.35 37.57 9.29
N SER A 528 5.95 36.87 10.35
CA SER A 528 5.10 35.66 10.39
C SER A 528 5.77 34.33 10.01
N GLU A 529 5.76 33.39 10.95
CA GLU A 529 6.08 31.96 10.78
C GLU A 529 4.95 31.19 10.04
N GLN A 530 3.88 31.89 9.63
CA GLN A 530 2.73 31.33 8.91
C GLN A 530 3.03 30.73 7.52
N PRO A 531 3.97 31.26 6.69
CA PRO A 531 4.13 30.78 5.32
C PRO A 531 4.66 29.35 5.21
N LEU A 532 5.61 28.94 6.06
CA LEU A 532 6.17 27.58 6.04
C LEU A 532 5.15 26.54 6.53
N HIS A 533 4.40 26.88 7.58
CA HIS A 533 3.31 26.05 8.12
C HIS A 533 2.10 25.95 7.17
N ALA A 534 1.89 26.94 6.30
CA ALA A 534 0.85 26.94 5.26
C ALA A 534 1.30 26.22 3.96
N ALA A 535 2.60 26.25 3.64
CA ALA A 535 3.17 25.55 2.48
C ALA A 535 3.26 24.02 2.70
N LEU A 536 3.52 23.58 3.93
CA LEU A 536 3.64 22.16 4.29
C LEU A 536 2.40 21.32 3.92
N PRO A 537 1.15 21.74 4.23
CA PRO A 537 -0.04 21.04 3.77
C PRO A 537 -0.14 20.94 2.24
N ALA A 538 0.24 21.97 1.48
CA ALA A 538 0.22 21.94 0.01
C ALA A 538 1.28 21.00 -0.59
N LEU A 539 2.46 20.92 0.05
CA LEU A 539 3.54 19.98 -0.30
C LEU A 539 3.16 18.53 0.02
N VAL A 540 2.46 18.29 1.13
CA VAL A 540 2.01 16.96 1.56
C VAL A 540 0.75 16.50 0.82
N SER A 541 -0.18 17.39 0.50
CA SER A 541 -1.43 17.07 -0.22
C SER A 541 -1.21 16.82 -1.72
N GLY A 542 -0.19 17.42 -2.32
CA GLY A 542 0.13 17.26 -3.76
C GLY A 542 0.63 15.86 -4.14
N GLN A 543 1.15 15.07 -3.19
CA GLN A 543 1.71 13.74 -3.46
C GLN A 543 1.03 12.58 -2.71
N ARG A 544 0.25 12.83 -1.65
CA ARG A 544 -0.47 11.75 -0.92
C ARG A 544 -1.84 11.37 -1.51
N ILE A 545 -2.29 12.04 -2.58
CA ILE A 545 -3.44 11.55 -3.34
C ILE A 545 -2.95 10.38 -4.20
N VAL A 546 -3.61 9.22 -4.05
CA VAL A 546 -3.41 8.03 -4.87
C VAL A 546 -3.22 8.42 -6.35
N PRO A 547 -2.17 7.96 -7.07
CA PRO A 547 -1.87 8.41 -8.44
C PRO A 547 -2.90 8.02 -9.52
N SER A 548 -4.05 7.45 -9.16
CA SER A 548 -5.04 6.92 -10.09
C SER A 548 -6.02 7.96 -10.65
N LEU A 549 -5.96 9.22 -10.20
CA LEU A 549 -6.53 10.33 -10.97
C LEU A 549 -5.53 10.68 -12.08
N GLY A 550 -5.85 10.33 -13.33
CA GLY A 550 -5.05 10.68 -14.50
C GLY A 550 -4.68 12.17 -14.52
N ARG A 551 -3.57 12.52 -15.19
CA ARG A 551 -3.01 13.89 -15.32
C ARG A 551 -3.91 14.87 -16.10
N SER A 552 -5.24 14.78 -15.98
CA SER A 552 -6.16 15.86 -16.31
C SER A 552 -6.51 16.66 -15.04
N SER A 553 -5.59 17.56 -14.68
CA SER A 553 -5.79 18.74 -13.82
C SER A 553 -6.24 18.54 -12.36
N GLY A 554 -5.28 18.59 -11.42
CA GLY A 554 -5.53 18.93 -10.00
C GLY A 554 -6.01 20.38 -9.78
N ARG A 555 -6.56 21.03 -10.81
CA ARG A 555 -6.97 22.45 -10.87
C ARG A 555 -8.46 22.62 -11.20
N SER A 556 -9.23 21.54 -11.21
CA SER A 556 -10.64 21.58 -11.59
C SER A 556 -11.53 21.95 -10.40
N ALA A 557 -12.19 23.10 -10.49
CA ALA A 557 -13.36 23.44 -9.68
C ALA A 557 -14.61 23.12 -10.49
N LEU A 558 -15.52 22.30 -9.95
CA LEU A 558 -16.75 21.89 -10.60
C LEU A 558 -17.91 22.77 -10.14
N LEU A 559 -18.75 23.18 -11.08
CA LEU A 559 -19.99 23.91 -10.81
C LEU A 559 -21.13 22.89 -10.67
N VAL A 560 -21.80 22.86 -9.52
CA VAL A 560 -22.87 21.89 -9.25
C VAL A 560 -24.23 22.57 -9.47
N GLU A 561 -25.10 22.09 -10.37
CA GLU A 561 -26.41 22.70 -10.67
C GLU A 561 -27.51 22.24 -9.70
N ARG A 562 -28.37 23.15 -9.25
CA ARG A 562 -29.63 22.84 -8.54
C ARG A 562 -30.79 23.08 -9.50
N GLN A 563 -31.83 22.21 -9.53
CA GLN A 563 -32.88 22.27 -10.56
C GLN A 563 -33.39 23.71 -10.85
N GLY A 564 -33.21 24.15 -12.10
CA GLY A 564 -33.71 25.41 -12.66
C GLY A 564 -32.66 26.52 -12.79
N ASN A 565 -31.72 26.44 -13.73
CA ASN A 565 -30.78 27.51 -14.14
C ASN A 565 -29.98 28.21 -13.00
N TYR A 566 -30.00 27.71 -11.77
CA TYR A 566 -29.27 28.26 -10.63
C TYR A 566 -28.28 27.22 -10.14
N ALA A 567 -26.99 27.54 -10.21
CA ALA A 567 -25.97 26.66 -9.64
C ALA A 567 -26.04 26.67 -8.11
N GLY A 568 -25.86 25.50 -7.49
CA GLY A 568 -25.98 25.25 -6.06
C GLY A 568 -24.68 25.50 -5.29
N GLY A 569 -23.51 25.27 -5.89
CA GLY A 569 -22.21 25.44 -5.23
C GLY A 569 -21.00 25.22 -6.14
N VAL A 570 -19.80 25.55 -5.64
CA VAL A 570 -18.50 25.29 -6.29
C VAL A 570 -17.76 24.24 -5.47
N LEU A 571 -17.32 23.17 -6.11
CA LEU A 571 -16.60 22.07 -5.46
C LEU A 571 -15.18 21.98 -6.02
N SER A 572 -14.17 22.26 -5.18
CA SER A 572 -12.76 22.07 -5.52
C SER A 572 -12.19 20.77 -4.94
N ALA A 573 -11.10 20.27 -5.53
CA ALA A 573 -10.35 19.15 -4.96
C ALA A 573 -9.82 19.46 -3.55
N LEU A 574 -9.53 20.73 -3.25
CA LEU A 574 -9.10 21.18 -1.93
C LEU A 574 -10.24 21.12 -0.91
N ASP A 575 -11.48 21.46 -1.29
CA ASP A 575 -12.66 21.37 -0.41
C ASP A 575 -12.94 19.92 0.00
N VAL A 576 -12.77 18.98 -0.94
CA VAL A 576 -12.86 17.54 -0.66
C VAL A 576 -11.76 17.13 0.32
N VAL A 577 -10.52 17.55 0.10
CA VAL A 577 -9.38 17.21 0.98
C VAL A 577 -9.49 17.85 2.36
N GLN A 578 -9.92 19.12 2.45
CA GLN A 578 -10.10 19.84 3.71
C GLN A 578 -11.30 19.32 4.49
N ALA A 579 -12.42 19.00 3.84
CA ALA A 579 -13.55 18.34 4.49
C ALA A 579 -13.17 16.95 5.00
N LEU A 580 -12.36 16.20 4.25
CA LEU A 580 -11.81 14.93 4.71
C LEU A 580 -10.82 15.11 5.87
N ALA A 581 -9.96 16.14 5.86
CA ALA A 581 -8.96 16.39 6.90
C ALA A 581 -9.56 16.97 8.20
N GLN A 582 -10.46 17.96 8.12
CA GLN A 582 -11.17 18.50 9.28
C GLN A 582 -12.05 17.43 9.93
N ARG A 583 -12.81 16.67 9.13
CA ARG A 583 -13.67 15.62 9.68
C ARG A 583 -12.88 14.37 10.13
N ALA A 584 -11.69 14.12 9.57
CA ALA A 584 -10.76 13.10 10.10
C ALA A 584 -10.25 13.42 11.52
N SER A 585 -10.14 14.71 11.88
CA SER A 585 -9.67 15.13 13.20
C SER A 585 -10.74 15.00 14.30
N GLU A 586 -12.03 15.00 13.95
CA GLU A 586 -13.15 14.96 14.89
C GLU A 586 -13.84 13.59 14.94
N ASN A 587 -14.01 12.94 13.79
CA ASN A 587 -14.49 11.57 13.65
C ASN A 587 -14.43 11.15 12.16
N LEU A 588 -13.45 10.30 11.79
CA LEU A 588 -13.25 9.83 10.42
C LEU A 588 -14.50 9.16 9.80
N MET A 589 -15.44 8.68 10.63
CA MET A 589 -16.70 8.03 10.22
C MET A 589 -17.80 9.01 9.75
N GLY A 590 -17.81 10.26 10.23
CA GLY A 590 -18.78 11.28 9.77
C GLY A 590 -18.33 11.99 8.49
N ALA A 591 -17.03 11.88 8.16
CA ALA A 591 -16.39 12.58 7.05
C ALA A 591 -16.96 12.20 5.67
N LEU A 592 -17.34 10.93 5.50
CA LEU A 592 -17.72 10.34 4.21
C LEU A 592 -19.24 10.23 3.99
N ALA A 593 -20.07 10.57 4.99
CA ALA A 593 -21.53 10.53 4.89
C ALA A 593 -22.15 11.84 4.38
N GLY A 594 -21.32 12.85 4.06
CA GLY A 594 -21.78 14.15 3.56
C GLY A 594 -22.22 14.08 2.10
N THR A 595 -23.31 14.76 1.78
CA THR A 595 -23.72 15.06 0.41
C THR A 595 -22.71 16.01 -0.23
N VAL A 596 -22.70 16.12 -1.57
CA VAL A 596 -21.93 17.16 -2.27
C VAL A 596 -22.25 18.56 -1.73
N ALA A 597 -23.48 18.79 -1.25
CA ALA A 597 -23.88 20.04 -0.63
C ALA A 597 -23.24 20.32 0.74
N ASP A 598 -22.71 19.30 1.41
CA ASP A 598 -22.01 19.41 2.70
C ASP A 598 -20.50 19.67 2.56
N VAL A 599 -19.99 19.67 1.32
CA VAL A 599 -18.55 19.79 0.99
C VAL A 599 -18.30 20.90 -0.02
N MET A 600 -19.22 21.16 -0.93
CA MET A 600 -19.13 22.31 -1.85
C MET A 600 -19.35 23.61 -1.08
N GLU A 601 -18.59 24.64 -1.42
CA GLU A 601 -18.94 25.97 -0.91
C GLU A 601 -20.21 26.46 -1.61
N PRO A 602 -21.18 26.98 -0.84
CA PRO A 602 -22.39 27.57 -1.40
C PRO A 602 -22.05 28.65 -2.43
N ILE A 603 -22.78 28.66 -3.55
CA ILE A 603 -22.45 29.55 -4.66
C ILE A 603 -22.56 31.05 -4.33
N ASP A 604 -23.28 31.38 -3.27
CA ASP A 604 -23.43 32.73 -2.73
C ASP A 604 -22.20 33.19 -1.93
N GLN A 605 -21.30 32.28 -1.56
CA GLN A 605 -20.00 32.58 -0.95
C GLN A 605 -18.88 32.75 -1.98
N ALA A 606 -19.03 32.16 -3.18
CA ALA A 606 -18.11 32.40 -4.28
C ALA A 606 -18.14 33.88 -4.69
N PRO A 607 -16.99 34.55 -4.77
CA PRO A 607 -16.93 35.98 -5.05
C PRO A 607 -17.46 36.23 -6.47
N ARG A 608 -18.32 37.25 -6.59
CA ARG A 608 -19.05 37.58 -7.82
C ARG A 608 -18.40 38.77 -8.50
N LEU A 609 -17.88 38.54 -9.69
CA LEU A 609 -17.29 39.55 -10.54
C LEU A 609 -18.27 39.89 -11.66
N GLN A 610 -18.71 41.15 -11.74
CA GLN A 610 -19.52 41.62 -12.87
C GLN A 610 -18.64 41.80 -14.11
N VAL A 611 -19.17 41.57 -15.31
CA VAL A 611 -18.51 41.99 -16.57
C VAL A 611 -18.02 43.44 -16.43
N GLY A 612 -16.76 43.68 -16.76
CA GLY A 612 -16.07 44.95 -16.46
C GLY A 612 -15.03 44.86 -15.34
N PHE A 613 -14.90 43.74 -14.62
CA PHE A 613 -13.90 43.58 -13.56
C PHE A 613 -12.47 43.67 -14.10
N THR A 614 -11.57 44.28 -13.33
CA THR A 614 -10.14 44.29 -13.68
C THR A 614 -9.47 43.00 -13.17
N MET A 615 -8.35 42.61 -13.78
CA MET A 615 -7.54 41.48 -13.27
C MET A 615 -7.14 41.64 -11.80
N ARG A 616 -6.95 42.89 -11.34
CA ARG A 616 -6.68 43.19 -9.93
C ARG A 616 -7.89 42.88 -9.05
N ASP A 617 -9.10 43.07 -9.54
CA ASP A 617 -10.32 42.73 -8.80
C ASP A 617 -10.47 41.21 -8.71
N LEU A 618 -10.26 40.48 -9.82
CA LEU A 618 -10.23 39.01 -9.81
C LEU A 618 -9.21 38.47 -8.80
N LEU A 619 -7.98 38.97 -8.84
CA LEU A 619 -6.91 38.50 -7.95
C LEU A 619 -7.14 38.82 -6.48
N LYS A 620 -7.71 40.00 -6.18
CA LYS A 620 -8.12 40.34 -4.81
C LYS A 620 -9.17 39.38 -4.29
N GLU A 621 -10.13 39.00 -5.14
CA GLU A 621 -11.17 38.06 -4.76
C GLU A 621 -10.61 36.64 -4.61
N LEU A 622 -9.79 36.15 -5.54
CA LEU A 622 -9.15 34.83 -5.44
C LEU A 622 -8.24 34.67 -4.21
N LEU A 623 -7.55 35.74 -3.79
CA LEU A 623 -6.73 35.73 -2.58
C LEU A 623 -7.54 35.83 -1.29
N ARG A 624 -8.75 36.42 -1.34
CA ARG A 624 -9.65 36.54 -0.18
C ARG A 624 -10.41 35.26 0.11
N THR A 625 -10.58 34.40 -0.88
CA THR A 625 -11.42 33.20 -0.75
C THR A 625 -10.59 31.92 -0.82
N PRO A 626 -10.84 30.95 0.07
CA PRO A 626 -10.16 29.66 0.04
C PRO A 626 -10.47 28.85 -1.24
N LEU A 627 -11.61 29.12 -1.90
CA LEU A 627 -12.03 28.44 -3.14
C LEU A 627 -11.08 28.57 -4.33
N ARG A 628 -10.21 29.60 -4.33
CA ARG A 628 -9.35 29.94 -5.48
C ARG A 628 -10.11 30.01 -6.82
N ALA A 629 -11.40 30.39 -6.75
CA ALA A 629 -12.28 30.57 -7.90
C ALA A 629 -13.29 31.72 -7.67
N ALA A 630 -13.66 32.43 -8.73
CA ALA A 630 -14.63 33.53 -8.71
C ALA A 630 -15.66 33.36 -9.83
N LEU A 631 -16.93 33.64 -9.54
CA LEU A 631 -18.00 33.61 -10.53
C LEU A 631 -17.98 34.89 -11.33
N VAL A 632 -18.00 34.76 -12.66
CA VAL A 632 -18.16 35.90 -13.55
C VAL A 632 -19.62 35.97 -13.98
N LEU A 633 -20.25 37.12 -13.72
CA LEU A 633 -21.64 37.41 -14.07
C LEU A 633 -21.71 38.35 -15.27
N ASP A 634 -22.61 38.08 -16.20
CA ASP A 634 -22.92 38.96 -17.34
C ASP A 634 -23.61 40.27 -16.89
N GLU A 635 -23.85 41.19 -17.83
CA GLU A 635 -24.50 42.48 -17.53
C GLU A 635 -25.91 42.36 -16.94
N GLN A 636 -26.55 41.21 -17.13
CA GLN A 636 -27.88 40.89 -16.63
C GLN A 636 -27.84 40.14 -15.29
N GLY A 637 -26.63 39.87 -14.77
CA GLY A 637 -26.40 39.16 -13.51
C GLY A 637 -26.49 37.64 -13.62
N HIS A 638 -26.56 37.07 -14.83
CA HIS A 638 -26.47 35.62 -15.04
C HIS A 638 -25.02 35.17 -15.05
N MET A 639 -24.78 33.88 -14.79
CA MET A 639 -23.43 33.33 -14.80
C MET A 639 -22.87 33.24 -16.21
N GLY A 640 -21.78 33.98 -16.47
CA GLY A 640 -20.98 33.91 -17.70
C GLY A 640 -19.83 32.88 -17.63
N GLY A 641 -19.40 32.48 -16.42
CA GLY A 641 -18.52 31.34 -16.17
C GLY A 641 -17.71 31.45 -14.86
N LEU A 642 -16.68 30.62 -14.70
CA LEU A 642 -15.84 30.55 -13.49
C LEU A 642 -14.39 30.96 -13.82
N ALA A 643 -13.81 31.90 -13.08
CA ALA A 643 -12.41 32.29 -13.17
C ALA A 643 -11.59 31.64 -12.04
N THR A 644 -10.45 31.02 -12.35
CA THR A 644 -9.62 30.27 -11.38
C THR A 644 -8.25 30.92 -11.14
N ALA A 645 -7.51 30.47 -10.13
CA ALA A 645 -6.11 30.87 -9.93
C ALA A 645 -5.22 30.59 -11.17
N ALA A 646 -5.47 29.49 -11.88
CA ALA A 646 -4.79 29.18 -13.14
C ALA A 646 -5.12 30.16 -14.28
N ASP A 647 -6.34 30.73 -14.31
CA ASP A 647 -6.71 31.80 -15.23
C ASP A 647 -5.98 33.10 -14.87
N ALA A 648 -5.81 33.34 -13.57
CA ALA A 648 -5.13 34.52 -13.06
C ALA A 648 -3.61 34.47 -13.29
N LEU A 649 -2.96 33.31 -13.07
CA LEU A 649 -1.57 33.06 -13.46
C LEU A 649 -1.37 33.18 -14.97
N TRP A 650 -2.31 32.71 -15.78
CA TRP A 650 -2.22 32.84 -17.24
C TRP A 650 -2.32 34.30 -17.66
N ALA A 651 -3.29 35.05 -17.14
CA ALA A 651 -3.43 36.47 -17.39
C ALA A 651 -2.22 37.29 -16.90
N PHE A 652 -1.61 36.85 -15.79
CA PHE A 652 -0.35 37.37 -15.29
C PHE A 652 0.77 37.14 -16.33
N ASN A 653 0.94 35.91 -16.82
CA ASN A 653 1.92 35.62 -17.87
C ASN A 653 1.71 36.43 -19.16
N GLN A 654 0.46 36.71 -19.52
CA GLN A 654 0.09 37.49 -20.70
C GLN A 654 0.16 39.02 -20.51
N GLN A 655 0.65 39.51 -19.37
CA GLN A 655 0.75 40.95 -19.05
C GLN A 655 -0.58 41.71 -19.22
N MET A 656 -1.70 41.06 -18.89
CA MET A 656 -3.02 41.66 -19.02
C MET A 656 -3.17 42.75 -17.95
N SER A 657 -2.82 43.98 -18.31
CA SER A 657 -2.90 45.14 -17.42
C SER A 657 -4.18 45.94 -17.68
N GLN A 658 -4.96 46.13 -16.60
CA GLN A 658 -5.99 47.17 -16.41
C GLN A 658 -7.06 47.39 -17.51
N THR A 659 -7.31 46.43 -18.40
CA THR A 659 -8.38 46.54 -19.40
C THR A 659 -9.70 46.06 -18.82
N LEU A 660 -10.78 46.78 -19.15
CA LEU A 660 -12.16 46.52 -18.67
C LEU A 660 -12.72 45.16 -19.13
N ASP A 661 -12.11 44.49 -20.11
CA ASP A 661 -12.60 43.22 -20.70
C ASP A 661 -11.69 42.02 -20.41
N ALA A 662 -11.31 41.83 -19.14
CA ALA A 662 -10.49 40.69 -18.72
C ALA A 662 -11.15 39.34 -19.04
N TRP A 663 -12.48 39.26 -18.91
CA TRP A 663 -13.21 38.00 -19.07
C TRP A 663 -13.29 37.49 -20.50
N GLU A 664 -13.54 38.36 -21.49
CA GLU A 664 -13.68 37.92 -22.89
C GLU A 664 -12.39 37.22 -23.37
N ARG A 665 -11.24 37.78 -22.98
CA ARG A 665 -9.93 37.20 -23.27
C ARG A 665 -9.65 35.92 -22.48
N LEU A 666 -9.95 35.89 -21.17
CA LEU A 666 -9.83 34.67 -20.35
C LEU A 666 -10.69 33.53 -20.87
N SER A 667 -11.92 33.84 -21.30
CA SER A 667 -12.87 32.85 -21.83
C SER A 667 -12.42 32.23 -23.16
N SER A 668 -11.60 32.96 -23.92
CA SER A 668 -11.03 32.52 -25.21
C SER A 668 -9.67 31.83 -25.11
N ARG A 669 -9.15 31.57 -23.90
CA ARG A 669 -7.84 30.94 -23.68
C ARG A 669 -7.74 29.57 -24.39
N PRO A 670 -6.69 29.32 -25.20
CA PRO A 670 -6.44 28.01 -25.81
C PRO A 670 -6.29 26.91 -24.75
N GLY A 671 -6.98 25.78 -24.93
CA GLY A 671 -6.96 24.65 -24.00
C GLY A 671 -7.85 24.81 -22.76
N ARG A 672 -8.61 25.91 -22.65
CA ARG A 672 -9.62 26.07 -21.59
C ARG A 672 -10.81 25.15 -21.89
N LEU A 673 -11.08 24.20 -21.00
CA LEU A 673 -12.31 23.41 -21.05
C LEU A 673 -13.50 24.32 -20.76
N ALA A 674 -14.55 24.26 -21.59
CA ALA A 674 -15.81 24.92 -21.27
C ALA A 674 -16.32 24.33 -19.93
N PRO A 675 -16.86 25.15 -19.01
CA PRO A 675 -17.44 24.63 -17.78
C PRO A 675 -18.52 23.60 -18.16
N GLN A 676 -18.30 22.33 -17.80
CA GLN A 676 -19.25 21.26 -18.11
C GLN A 676 -20.48 21.42 -17.22
N ILE A 677 -21.61 21.77 -17.85
CA ILE A 677 -22.93 21.81 -17.20
C ILE A 677 -23.57 20.44 -17.43
N CYS A 678 -23.68 19.61 -16.39
CA CYS A 678 -24.34 18.31 -16.49
C CYS A 678 -25.87 18.46 -16.36
N THR A 679 -26.62 18.11 -17.42
CA THR A 679 -28.09 18.13 -17.38
C THR A 679 -28.68 16.80 -16.89
N SER A 680 -29.83 16.86 -16.21
CA SER A 680 -30.56 15.69 -15.70
C SER A 680 -30.91 14.65 -16.80
N ALA A 681 -31.15 15.10 -18.04
CA ALA A 681 -31.48 14.22 -19.16
C ALA A 681 -30.27 13.42 -19.68
N ALA A 682 -29.08 14.01 -19.68
CA ALA A 682 -27.85 13.32 -20.07
C ALA A 682 -27.48 12.22 -19.05
N LEU A 683 -27.76 12.47 -17.76
CA LEU A 683 -27.55 11.53 -16.66
C LEU A 683 -28.51 10.32 -16.73
N SER A 684 -29.80 10.55 -17.01
CA SER A 684 -30.77 9.46 -17.12
C SER A 684 -30.46 8.50 -18.27
N SER A 685 -29.93 9.02 -19.38
CA SER A 685 -29.52 8.21 -20.54
C SER A 685 -28.27 7.37 -20.26
N ALA A 686 -27.37 7.85 -19.41
CA ALA A 686 -26.19 7.11 -18.95
C ALA A 686 -26.56 5.99 -17.96
N CYS A 687 -27.54 6.23 -17.06
CA CYS A 687 -28.07 5.20 -16.15
C CYS A 687 -28.72 4.01 -16.90
N SER A 688 -29.52 4.27 -17.93
CA SER A 688 -30.15 3.21 -18.73
C SER A 688 -29.19 2.44 -19.65
N ALA A 689 -27.99 2.97 -19.90
CA ALA A 689 -26.91 2.22 -20.55
C ALA A 689 -26.23 1.28 -19.53
N PHE A 690 -25.99 1.76 -18.31
CA PHE A 690 -25.36 1.00 -17.22
C PHE A 690 -26.21 -0.14 -16.65
N GLU A 691 -27.52 0.03 -16.51
CA GLU A 691 -28.43 -1.03 -16.01
C GLU A 691 -28.51 -2.27 -16.92
N ARG A 692 -28.13 -2.13 -18.21
CA ARG A 692 -28.10 -3.25 -19.16
C ARG A 692 -26.83 -4.11 -19.06
N GLU A 693 -25.79 -3.65 -18.36
CA GLU A 693 -24.48 -4.32 -18.28
C GLU A 693 -24.17 -4.98 -16.92
N GLY A 694 -25.07 -4.94 -15.95
CA GLY A 694 -25.01 -5.83 -14.78
C GLY A 694 -23.81 -5.66 -13.82
N ALA A 695 -23.34 -4.43 -13.58
CA ALA A 695 -22.30 -4.10 -12.58
C ALA A 695 -22.79 -3.17 -11.45
N ARG A 696 -22.00 -3.08 -10.36
CA ARG A 696 -22.25 -2.43 -9.06
C ARG A 696 -22.82 -0.98 -9.12
N ALA A 697 -23.53 -0.58 -8.06
CA ALA A 697 -24.20 0.73 -7.95
C ALA A 697 -23.22 1.93 -7.81
N PRO A 698 -23.43 3.06 -8.52
CA PRO A 698 -22.64 4.29 -8.40
C PRO A 698 -23.01 5.16 -7.18
N LEU A 699 -22.14 6.11 -6.82
CA LEU A 699 -22.46 7.18 -5.85
C LEU A 699 -23.54 8.09 -6.45
N LEU A 700 -24.75 7.94 -5.95
CA LEU A 700 -25.96 8.66 -6.34
C LEU A 700 -26.16 9.87 -5.44
N ALA A 701 -26.17 11.08 -6.01
CA ALA A 701 -26.70 12.24 -5.33
C ALA A 701 -28.23 12.24 -5.52
N THR A 702 -28.99 12.19 -4.42
CA THR A 702 -30.46 12.27 -4.45
C THR A 702 -30.96 13.48 -3.68
N GLU A 703 -32.08 14.06 -4.12
CA GLU A 703 -32.74 15.13 -3.37
C GLU A 703 -33.38 14.57 -2.08
N PRO A 704 -33.21 15.21 -0.90
CA PRO A 704 -33.70 14.67 0.37
C PRO A 704 -35.22 14.46 0.45
N ASP A 705 -35.99 15.21 -0.34
CA ASP A 705 -37.46 15.23 -0.26
C ASP A 705 -38.15 14.47 -1.41
N THR A 706 -37.47 14.28 -2.56
CA THR A 706 -38.06 13.67 -3.76
C THR A 706 -37.44 12.32 -4.12
N GLY A 707 -36.19 12.07 -3.72
CA GLY A 707 -35.44 10.87 -4.10
C GLY A 707 -34.91 10.89 -5.54
N ASP A 708 -35.07 11.99 -6.27
CA ASP A 708 -34.61 12.12 -7.66
C ASP A 708 -33.08 12.24 -7.73
N VAL A 709 -32.48 11.58 -8.73
CA VAL A 709 -31.03 11.54 -8.96
C VAL A 709 -30.55 12.85 -9.60
N VAL A 710 -29.67 13.58 -8.91
CA VAL A 710 -29.14 14.88 -9.33
C VAL A 710 -27.64 14.87 -9.67
N GLY A 711 -26.96 13.72 -9.50
CA GLY A 711 -25.55 13.57 -9.86
C GLY A 711 -25.06 12.14 -9.74
N LEU A 712 -24.01 11.82 -10.51
CA LEU A 712 -23.36 10.51 -10.54
C LEU A 712 -21.83 10.69 -10.51
N VAL A 713 -21.13 9.99 -9.63
CA VAL A 713 -19.67 9.83 -9.71
C VAL A 713 -19.38 8.43 -10.24
N ALA A 714 -18.78 8.34 -11.44
CA ALA A 714 -18.48 7.06 -12.07
C ALA A 714 -17.22 6.40 -11.44
N PRO A 715 -17.26 5.10 -11.14
CA PRO A 715 -16.07 4.34 -10.78
C PRO A 715 -15.45 3.76 -12.05
N SER A 716 -14.71 4.56 -12.81
CA SER A 716 -13.78 4.03 -13.81
C SER A 716 -12.40 3.91 -13.18
N HIS A 717 -11.77 2.74 -13.33
CA HIS A 717 -10.48 2.28 -12.79
C HIS A 717 -10.54 1.55 -11.42
N MET A 718 -11.04 0.31 -11.43
CA MET A 718 -10.64 -0.73 -10.47
C MET A 718 -10.52 -2.08 -11.19
N VAL A 719 -9.38 -2.74 -10.99
CA VAL A 719 -8.93 -3.98 -11.65
C VAL A 719 -9.84 -5.17 -11.29
N GLU A 720 -10.20 -5.93 -12.32
CA GLU A 720 -10.89 -7.21 -12.24
C GLU A 720 -9.83 -8.33 -12.09
N ALA A 721 -9.90 -9.12 -11.01
CA ALA A 721 -9.12 -10.34 -10.86
C ALA A 721 -10.09 -11.51 -10.69
N GLY A 722 -10.50 -12.10 -11.82
CA GLY A 722 -11.30 -13.31 -11.85
C GLY A 722 -10.44 -14.57 -11.87
N ARG A 723 -10.63 -15.47 -10.91
CA ARG A 723 -10.53 -16.92 -11.17
C ARG A 723 -11.88 -17.56 -10.89
N ARG A 724 -12.65 -17.79 -11.94
CA ARG A 724 -13.71 -18.81 -11.95
C ARG A 724 -13.05 -20.16 -12.27
N ARG A 725 -13.42 -21.21 -11.54
CA ARG A 725 -13.20 -22.61 -11.94
C ARG A 725 -14.53 -23.39 -11.89
N PRO A 726 -14.61 -24.51 -12.62
CA PRO A 726 -15.72 -24.80 -13.53
C PRO A 726 -16.91 -25.49 -12.86
N SER A 727 -18.12 -25.11 -13.27
CA SER A 727 -19.34 -25.84 -12.97
C SER A 727 -19.33 -27.21 -13.64
N ARG A 728 -19.14 -28.28 -12.87
CA ARG A 728 -19.63 -29.61 -13.24
C ARG A 728 -21.11 -29.70 -12.87
N HIS A 729 -22.00 -29.45 -13.83
CA HIS A 729 -23.36 -29.95 -13.75
C HIS A 729 -23.55 -31.10 -14.76
N PRO A 730 -24.09 -32.26 -14.32
CA PRO A 730 -24.41 -33.36 -15.21
C PRO A 730 -25.73 -33.08 -15.94
N VAL A 731 -25.75 -33.45 -17.22
CA VAL A 731 -26.93 -33.51 -18.08
C VAL A 731 -27.97 -34.48 -17.47
N PRO A 732 -29.24 -34.07 -17.28
CA PRO A 732 -30.30 -34.99 -16.86
C PRO A 732 -30.92 -35.68 -18.08
N SER A 733 -30.84 -37.02 -18.13
CA SER A 733 -31.69 -37.81 -19.03
C SER A 733 -33.07 -38.02 -18.39
N CYS A 734 -34.10 -37.80 -19.21
CA CYS A 734 -35.49 -37.99 -18.89
C CYS A 734 -35.84 -39.48 -18.79
N ALA A 735 -36.56 -39.90 -17.73
CA ALA A 735 -37.81 -40.69 -17.79
C ALA A 735 -38.16 -41.35 -16.41
N PRO A 736 -39.45 -41.66 -16.15
CA PRO A 736 -40.04 -41.56 -14.82
C PRO A 736 -40.41 -42.91 -14.17
N GLY A 737 -40.64 -42.91 -12.84
CA GLY A 737 -41.56 -43.90 -12.25
C GLY A 737 -41.35 -44.28 -10.78
N LEU A 738 -42.32 -43.88 -9.96
CA LEU A 738 -43.04 -44.69 -8.96
C LEU A 738 -42.36 -45.17 -7.64
N LYS A 739 -43.02 -44.71 -6.55
CA LYS A 739 -43.39 -45.42 -5.29
C LYS A 739 -42.29 -45.73 -4.26
N GLN A 740 -42.42 -45.21 -3.02
CA GLN A 740 -42.89 -45.92 -1.81
C GLN A 740 -42.18 -47.27 -1.62
N GLU A 741 -41.44 -47.57 -0.54
CA GLU A 741 -41.94 -47.71 0.82
C GLU A 741 -40.79 -47.97 1.81
N ARG A 742 -41.08 -47.86 3.11
CA ARG A 742 -40.27 -48.27 4.28
C ARG A 742 -39.63 -49.66 4.13
N ILE A 743 -38.50 -49.91 4.80
CA ILE A 743 -38.37 -50.91 5.89
C ILE A 743 -36.96 -50.90 6.53
N ARG A 744 -37.04 -51.10 7.85
CA ARG A 744 -36.06 -51.36 8.90
C ARG A 744 -35.05 -52.52 8.67
N LYS A 745 -33.93 -52.41 9.40
CA LYS A 745 -33.23 -53.42 10.24
C LYS A 745 -32.04 -54.24 9.67
N VAL A 746 -30.90 -54.08 10.39
CA VAL A 746 -30.13 -55.12 11.16
C VAL A 746 -28.89 -55.80 10.53
N LYS A 747 -27.75 -55.65 11.27
CA LYS A 747 -26.59 -56.56 11.52
C LYS A 747 -25.79 -57.08 10.30
N GLU A 748 -24.51 -57.42 10.34
CA GLU A 748 -23.58 -57.94 11.35
C GLU A 748 -22.14 -57.72 10.79
N GLU A 749 -21.14 -57.24 11.54
CA GLU A 749 -19.98 -58.02 12.05
C GLU A 749 -19.58 -59.23 11.16
N ARG A 750 -18.37 -59.37 10.57
CA ARG A 750 -16.99 -59.45 11.13
C ARG A 750 -15.96 -59.85 10.00
N PRO A 751 -14.64 -60.01 10.28
CA PRO A 751 -13.51 -59.63 9.41
C PRO A 751 -12.71 -60.81 8.81
N ILE A 752 -11.84 -60.55 7.83
CA ILE A 752 -10.77 -61.47 7.35
C ILE A 752 -9.60 -60.61 6.86
N LYS A 753 -8.51 -60.49 7.64
CA LYS A 753 -7.21 -61.21 7.58
C LYS A 753 -6.29 -60.82 6.42
N GLU A 754 -5.13 -60.31 6.83
CA GLU A 754 -3.84 -60.30 6.14
C GLU A 754 -3.42 -61.73 5.74
N GLU A 755 -2.80 -61.86 4.57
CA GLU A 755 -1.59 -62.68 4.42
C GLU A 755 -0.82 -62.34 3.13
N ASN A 756 0.48 -62.18 3.33
CA ASN A 756 1.54 -62.10 2.32
C ASN A 756 1.49 -63.27 1.33
N THR A 757 1.96 -63.05 0.10
CA THR A 757 3.10 -63.76 -0.50
C THR A 757 3.36 -63.23 -1.92
N GLY A 758 4.61 -62.84 -2.16
CA GLY A 758 5.13 -62.64 -3.51
C GLY A 758 5.37 -63.96 -4.23
N VAL A 759 5.46 -63.91 -5.55
CA VAL A 759 6.40 -64.64 -6.41
C VAL A 759 6.15 -64.20 -7.86
N ALA A 760 7.25 -63.90 -8.55
CA ALA A 760 7.35 -63.49 -9.95
C ALA A 760 7.08 -64.64 -10.92
N VAL A 761 6.46 -64.38 -12.08
CA VAL A 761 6.65 -65.13 -13.34
C VAL A 761 6.34 -64.25 -14.59
N LYS A 762 7.36 -64.14 -15.46
CA LYS A 762 7.44 -64.07 -16.94
C LYS A 762 6.29 -63.53 -17.82
N LEU A 763 6.70 -62.57 -18.66
CA LEU A 763 6.66 -62.54 -20.15
C LEU A 763 5.86 -63.65 -20.86
N GLU A 764 4.87 -63.26 -21.68
CA GLU A 764 4.86 -63.45 -23.15
C GLU A 764 3.58 -62.86 -23.81
N GLU A 765 3.72 -62.62 -25.12
CA GLU A 765 2.71 -62.51 -26.20
C GLU A 765 2.18 -61.15 -26.69
N GLU A 766 2.82 -60.75 -27.80
CA GLU A 766 2.35 -60.08 -29.02
C GLU A 766 0.83 -59.98 -29.27
N VAL A 767 0.37 -58.78 -29.63
CA VAL A 767 -0.64 -58.61 -30.69
C VAL A 767 -0.24 -57.45 -31.60
N LYS A 768 0.12 -57.79 -32.85
CA LYS A 768 0.23 -56.89 -34.00
C LYS A 768 -1.16 -56.44 -34.45
N CYS A 769 -1.30 -55.16 -34.82
CA CYS A 769 -2.24 -54.73 -35.85
C CYS A 769 -1.59 -53.64 -36.72
N GLU A 770 -1.67 -53.86 -38.02
CA GLU A 770 -1.04 -53.12 -39.11
C GLU A 770 -1.77 -51.80 -39.43
N GLU A 771 -0.97 -50.73 -39.62
CA GLU A 771 -0.98 -49.69 -40.68
C GLU A 771 -2.29 -49.20 -41.35
N PRO A 772 -2.41 -47.89 -41.74
CA PRO A 772 -1.53 -47.33 -42.77
C PRO A 772 -1.08 -45.86 -42.64
N ALA A 773 0.07 -45.59 -43.26
CA ALA A 773 0.74 -44.30 -43.40
C ALA A 773 -0.08 -43.23 -44.14
N PRO A 774 0.25 -41.93 -43.92
CA PRO A 774 0.70 -41.16 -45.08
C PRO A 774 1.84 -40.15 -44.86
N LYS A 775 2.73 -40.13 -45.86
CA LYS A 775 3.39 -38.98 -46.52
C LYS A 775 4.34 -38.09 -45.70
N LYS A 776 5.62 -38.39 -45.93
CA LYS A 776 6.83 -37.61 -45.62
C LYS A 776 6.72 -36.15 -46.08
N ARG A 777 6.86 -35.21 -45.13
CA ARG A 777 7.37 -33.85 -45.36
C ARG A 777 8.71 -33.75 -44.64
N ALA A 778 9.76 -33.37 -45.37
CA ALA A 778 11.11 -33.29 -44.84
C ALA A 778 11.21 -32.19 -43.77
N VAL A 779 11.22 -32.60 -42.51
CA VAL A 779 11.63 -31.75 -41.39
C VAL A 779 13.14 -31.94 -41.22
N MET A 780 13.91 -30.86 -41.33
CA MET A 780 15.31 -30.86 -40.89
C MET A 780 15.32 -31.01 -39.37
N THR A 781 15.45 -32.24 -38.88
CA THR A 781 15.81 -32.49 -37.48
C THR A 781 17.27 -32.09 -37.28
N LYS A 782 17.52 -31.03 -36.51
CA LYS A 782 18.85 -30.74 -35.92
C LYS A 782 19.30 -31.97 -35.12
N PRO A 783 20.62 -32.27 -35.06
CA PRO A 783 21.12 -33.45 -34.40
C PRO A 783 20.85 -33.37 -32.89
N LYS A 784 20.13 -34.37 -32.37
CA LYS A 784 20.00 -34.64 -30.94
C LYS A 784 21.41 -34.85 -30.39
N LEU A 785 21.85 -33.98 -29.47
CA LEU A 785 23.14 -34.09 -28.81
C LEU A 785 23.11 -35.34 -27.92
N GLU A 786 23.55 -36.48 -28.43
CA GLU A 786 23.85 -37.65 -27.60
C GLU A 786 25.18 -37.37 -26.89
N ILE A 787 25.08 -36.86 -25.67
CA ILE A 787 26.22 -36.75 -24.74
C ILE A 787 26.53 -38.19 -24.29
N LYS A 788 27.67 -38.71 -24.74
CA LYS A 788 28.24 -39.95 -24.17
C LYS A 788 28.68 -39.65 -22.74
N MET A 789 28.01 -40.26 -21.77
CA MET A 789 28.46 -40.27 -20.38
C MET A 789 29.80 -41.04 -20.31
N GLU A 790 30.90 -40.31 -20.16
CA GLU A 790 32.16 -40.86 -19.67
C GLU A 790 32.21 -40.64 -18.16
N ASP A 791 32.44 -41.71 -17.39
CA ASP A 791 32.51 -41.76 -15.93
C ASP A 791 33.70 -40.96 -15.36
N SER A 792 33.64 -39.63 -15.43
CA SER A 792 34.55 -38.72 -14.73
C SER A 792 33.70 -37.73 -13.96
N ALA A 793 33.62 -37.91 -12.64
CA ALA A 793 32.94 -37.02 -11.70
C ALA A 793 33.64 -35.64 -11.64
N VAL A 794 33.44 -34.82 -12.67
CA VAL A 794 33.74 -33.40 -12.64
C VAL A 794 32.54 -32.72 -11.97
N PRO A 795 32.73 -31.97 -10.87
CA PRO A 795 31.62 -31.26 -10.23
C PRO A 795 30.96 -30.33 -11.25
N ALA A 796 29.62 -30.29 -11.23
CA ALA A 796 28.84 -29.41 -12.10
C ALA A 796 29.31 -27.94 -11.91
N PRO A 797 29.43 -27.16 -12.99
CA PRO A 797 29.77 -25.75 -12.87
C PRO A 797 28.73 -25.01 -12.03
N PRO A 798 29.14 -24.03 -11.20
CA PRO A 798 28.19 -23.22 -10.44
C PRO A 798 27.25 -22.45 -11.37
N PRO A 799 26.06 -22.06 -10.88
CA PRO A 799 25.14 -21.22 -11.66
C PRO A 799 25.83 -19.90 -12.05
N PRO A 800 25.49 -19.34 -13.23
CA PRO A 800 26.14 -18.14 -13.73
C PRO A 800 25.85 -16.93 -12.84
N SER A 801 26.90 -16.19 -12.50
CA SER A 801 26.81 -14.90 -11.81
C SER A 801 26.28 -13.80 -12.74
N LEU A 802 25.77 -12.70 -12.17
CA LEU A 802 25.39 -11.54 -12.99
C LEU A 802 26.57 -11.00 -13.81
N ALA A 803 27.80 -11.04 -13.28
CA ALA A 803 29.01 -10.67 -14.02
C ALA A 803 29.16 -11.44 -15.34
N GLU A 804 28.95 -12.76 -15.30
CA GLU A 804 29.07 -13.63 -16.47
C GLU A 804 27.96 -13.38 -17.48
N ILE A 805 26.74 -13.10 -17.00
CA ILE A 805 25.60 -12.78 -17.85
C ILE A 805 25.80 -11.46 -18.57
N VAL A 806 26.11 -10.38 -17.86
CA VAL A 806 26.29 -9.05 -18.46
C VAL A 806 27.56 -8.95 -19.30
N ALA A 807 28.54 -9.84 -19.13
CA ALA A 807 29.75 -9.89 -19.96
C ALA A 807 29.49 -10.43 -21.38
N ARG A 808 28.36 -11.10 -21.62
CA ARG A 808 28.06 -11.74 -22.91
C ARG A 808 27.58 -10.77 -23.97
N ARG A 809 27.15 -9.57 -23.57
CA ARG A 809 26.65 -8.55 -24.49
C ARG A 809 27.17 -7.18 -24.06
N ASP A 810 27.60 -6.39 -25.02
CA ASP A 810 28.11 -5.04 -24.74
C ASP A 810 27.02 -4.14 -24.17
N THR A 811 27.41 -3.21 -23.29
CA THR A 811 26.50 -2.20 -22.75
C THR A 811 26.57 -0.97 -23.64
N ALA A 812 25.43 -0.46 -24.08
CA ALA A 812 25.38 0.81 -24.78
C ALA A 812 25.73 1.93 -23.80
N LEU A 813 26.71 2.77 -24.15
CA LEU A 813 27.16 3.91 -23.36
C LEU A 813 26.87 5.18 -24.15
N CYS A 814 26.36 6.20 -23.48
CA CYS A 814 26.13 7.52 -24.06
C CYS A 814 26.77 8.59 -23.18
N ASP A 815 27.38 9.59 -23.80
CA ASP A 815 27.81 10.79 -23.10
C ASP A 815 26.60 11.70 -22.85
N ILE A 816 26.52 12.34 -21.70
CA ILE A 816 25.39 13.19 -21.30
C ILE A 816 25.13 14.36 -22.27
N GLU A 817 26.16 14.78 -23.01
CA GLU A 817 26.09 15.85 -24.01
C GLU A 817 25.66 15.36 -25.41
N MET A 818 25.43 14.06 -25.59
CA MET A 818 24.86 13.53 -26.84
C MET A 818 23.41 13.99 -27.02
N SER A 819 22.96 14.04 -28.28
CA SER A 819 21.53 14.20 -28.56
C SER A 819 20.77 12.90 -28.28
N LEU A 820 19.45 12.98 -28.12
CA LEU A 820 18.59 11.80 -28.07
C LEU A 820 18.73 10.97 -29.35
N THR A 821 18.87 11.57 -30.53
CA THR A 821 19.14 10.85 -31.78
C THR A 821 20.41 10.03 -31.70
N ASP A 822 21.53 10.62 -31.28
CA ASP A 822 22.82 9.91 -31.19
C ASP A 822 22.73 8.72 -30.21
N ALA A 823 22.00 8.90 -29.10
CA ALA A 823 21.79 7.85 -28.12
C ALA A 823 20.88 6.73 -28.64
N VAL A 824 19.82 7.09 -29.36
CA VAL A 824 18.91 6.14 -30.01
C VAL A 824 19.63 5.34 -31.09
N ASP A 825 20.49 5.98 -31.88
CA ASP A 825 21.33 5.30 -32.87
C ASP A 825 22.29 4.32 -32.18
N ALA A 826 22.85 4.67 -31.00
CA ALA A 826 23.64 3.74 -30.20
C ALA A 826 22.83 2.53 -29.70
N LEU A 827 21.56 2.72 -29.31
CA LEU A 827 20.65 1.63 -28.96
C LEU A 827 20.38 0.71 -30.17
N VAL A 828 20.06 1.28 -31.34
CA VAL A 828 19.80 0.54 -32.58
C VAL A 828 21.05 -0.25 -33.02
N CYS A 829 22.22 0.39 -33.03
CA CYS A 829 23.47 -0.25 -33.43
C CYS A 829 23.90 -1.38 -32.49
N SER A 830 23.63 -1.24 -31.19
CA SER A 830 23.97 -2.27 -30.19
C SER A 830 22.91 -3.36 -30.04
N GLY A 831 21.72 -3.17 -30.60
CA GLY A 831 20.57 -4.05 -30.36
C GLY A 831 20.12 -4.06 -28.89
N ARG A 832 20.42 -2.99 -28.14
CA ARG A 832 20.04 -2.84 -26.74
C ARG A 832 18.79 -1.99 -26.59
N THR A 833 18.07 -2.23 -25.50
CA THR A 833 16.84 -1.53 -25.13
C THR A 833 17.07 -0.48 -24.03
N ALA A 834 18.33 -0.31 -23.60
CA ALA A 834 18.75 0.77 -22.71
C ALA A 834 20.25 1.09 -22.87
N ALA A 835 20.63 2.31 -22.52
CA ALA A 835 22.01 2.82 -22.53
C ALA A 835 22.35 3.52 -21.21
N VAL A 836 23.57 3.32 -20.72
CA VAL A 836 24.08 4.01 -19.53
C VAL A 836 24.56 5.39 -19.95
N VAL A 837 24.06 6.41 -19.28
CA VAL A 837 24.46 7.80 -19.54
C VAL A 837 25.59 8.18 -18.60
N LEU A 838 26.70 8.63 -19.18
CA LEU A 838 27.93 8.99 -18.48
C LEU A 838 28.20 10.49 -18.61
N ASP A 839 28.69 11.08 -17.53
CA ASP A 839 29.32 12.40 -17.52
C ASP A 839 30.65 12.26 -16.80
N ASN A 840 31.76 12.49 -17.52
CA ASN A 840 33.12 12.31 -16.99
C ASN A 840 33.29 10.94 -16.28
N ASP A 841 32.88 9.86 -16.96
CA ASP A 841 32.88 8.46 -16.47
C ASP A 841 31.98 8.19 -15.24
N GLN A 842 31.19 9.17 -14.79
CA GLN A 842 30.19 8.99 -13.73
C GLN A 842 28.82 8.70 -14.33
N VAL A 843 28.12 7.71 -13.78
CA VAL A 843 26.75 7.37 -14.22
C VAL A 843 25.77 8.45 -13.78
N GLN A 844 25.12 9.08 -14.74
CA GLN A 844 24.13 10.14 -14.52
C GLN A 844 22.68 9.64 -14.66
N GLY A 845 22.48 8.43 -15.17
CA GLY A 845 21.18 7.84 -15.39
C GLY A 845 21.22 6.74 -16.44
N VAL A 846 20.04 6.26 -16.83
CA VAL A 846 19.85 5.27 -17.88
C VAL A 846 18.79 5.77 -18.86
N LEU A 847 19.11 5.75 -20.16
CA LEU A 847 18.14 6.03 -21.22
C LEU A 847 17.56 4.70 -21.72
N THR A 848 16.26 4.50 -21.59
CA THR A 848 15.56 3.26 -21.96
C THR A 848 14.73 3.42 -23.23
N GLU A 849 14.32 2.32 -23.85
CA GLU A 849 13.36 2.32 -24.98
C GLU A 849 12.05 3.04 -24.64
N ASN A 850 11.67 3.06 -23.36
CA ASN A 850 10.49 3.75 -22.89
C ASN A 850 10.67 5.27 -22.75
N ASP A 851 11.90 5.73 -22.53
CA ASP A 851 12.25 7.15 -22.62
C ASP A 851 12.12 7.64 -24.06
N VAL A 852 12.55 6.80 -25.01
CA VAL A 852 12.43 7.09 -26.45
C VAL A 852 10.97 7.08 -26.90
N LEU A 853 10.17 6.14 -26.39
CA LEU A 853 8.72 6.10 -26.58
C LEU A 853 8.05 7.39 -26.08
N ALA A 854 8.37 7.81 -24.84
CA ALA A 854 7.86 9.05 -24.28
C ALA A 854 8.28 10.26 -25.12
N ALA A 855 9.56 10.33 -25.54
CA ALA A 855 10.05 11.41 -26.40
C ALA A 855 9.31 11.49 -27.74
N LEU A 856 8.95 10.35 -28.37
CA LEU A 856 8.13 10.33 -29.58
C LEU A 856 6.71 10.83 -29.36
N VAL A 857 6.08 10.42 -28.25
CA VAL A 857 4.69 10.78 -27.93
C VAL A 857 4.59 12.26 -27.57
N GLU A 858 5.53 12.77 -26.78
CA GLU A 858 5.59 14.18 -26.37
C GLU A 858 6.09 15.13 -27.48
N GLY A 859 6.55 14.58 -28.62
CA GLY A 859 7.06 15.36 -29.74
C GLY A 859 8.38 16.08 -29.43
N THR A 860 9.20 15.48 -28.57
CA THR A 860 10.52 16.00 -28.18
C THR A 860 11.40 16.18 -29.42
N PRO A 861 12.11 17.31 -29.55
CA PRO A 861 13.06 17.50 -30.65
C PRO A 861 14.13 16.40 -30.65
N TRP A 862 14.43 15.84 -31.83
CA TRP A 862 15.45 14.82 -32.04
C TRP A 862 16.83 15.22 -31.46
N GLU A 863 17.17 16.50 -31.61
CA GLU A 863 18.41 17.13 -31.15
C GLU A 863 18.44 17.45 -29.64
N CYS A 864 17.36 17.16 -28.90
CA CYS A 864 17.30 17.35 -27.45
C CYS A 864 18.49 16.65 -26.80
N LYS A 865 19.20 17.35 -25.91
CA LYS A 865 20.34 16.73 -25.22
C LYS A 865 19.85 15.72 -24.19
N ILE A 866 20.61 14.64 -23.98
CA ILE A 866 20.29 13.66 -22.93
C ILE A 866 20.26 14.35 -21.57
N MET A 867 21.18 15.28 -21.31
CA MET A 867 21.16 16.11 -20.10
C MET A 867 19.81 16.80 -19.86
N GLU A 868 19.24 17.41 -20.91
CA GLU A 868 17.97 18.12 -20.84
C GLU A 868 16.83 17.13 -20.57
N TRP A 869 16.87 15.94 -21.19
CA TRP A 869 15.89 14.89 -20.96
C TRP A 869 15.93 14.35 -19.52
N LEU A 870 17.12 13.99 -19.02
CA LEU A 870 17.32 13.47 -17.66
C LEU A 870 16.92 14.48 -16.58
N ARG A 871 17.22 15.77 -16.80
CA ARG A 871 16.90 16.85 -15.84
C ARG A 871 15.48 17.40 -16.00
N GLY A 872 14.82 17.16 -17.13
CA GLY A 872 13.48 17.65 -17.43
C GLY A 872 12.36 16.94 -16.67
N GLY A 873 12.67 15.90 -15.89
CA GLY A 873 11.68 15.10 -15.15
C GLY A 873 10.90 14.10 -16.01
N TYR A 874 11.24 13.98 -17.29
CA TYR A 874 10.61 13.02 -18.22
C TYR A 874 11.31 11.66 -18.23
N ALA A 875 12.57 11.61 -17.78
CA ALA A 875 13.32 10.38 -17.78
C ALA A 875 12.78 9.37 -16.75
N ARG A 876 12.68 8.10 -17.16
CA ARG A 876 12.27 7.00 -16.28
C ARG A 876 13.33 6.66 -15.26
N LEU A 877 14.61 6.71 -15.64
CA LEU A 877 15.73 6.30 -14.79
C LEU A 877 16.77 7.43 -14.61
N PRO A 878 16.42 8.54 -13.93
CA PRO A 878 17.34 9.62 -13.61
C PRO A 878 18.41 9.19 -12.59
N GLY A 879 19.49 9.99 -12.49
CA GLY A 879 20.68 9.66 -11.69
C GLY A 879 20.42 9.31 -10.22
N PHE A 880 19.40 9.89 -9.59
CA PHE A 880 19.08 9.58 -8.20
C PHE A 880 18.53 8.16 -7.99
N LEU A 881 18.02 7.49 -9.04
CA LEU A 881 17.58 6.10 -8.99
C LEU A 881 18.70 5.10 -9.26
N VAL A 882 19.86 5.54 -9.78
CA VAL A 882 20.99 4.67 -10.10
C VAL A 882 21.40 3.79 -8.91
N PRO A 883 21.54 4.30 -7.67
CA PRO A 883 21.90 3.46 -6.53
C PRO A 883 20.88 2.35 -6.24
N ALA A 884 19.57 2.66 -6.31
CA ALA A 884 18.50 1.70 -6.04
C ALA A 884 18.42 0.59 -7.11
N LEU A 885 18.87 0.88 -8.33
CA LEU A 885 18.81 -0.06 -9.46
C LEU A 885 20.14 -0.80 -9.69
N THR A 886 21.15 -0.57 -8.85
CA THR A 886 22.49 -1.14 -9.02
C THR A 886 22.71 -2.37 -8.13
N LEU A 887 22.93 -3.52 -8.77
CA LEU A 887 23.30 -4.77 -8.13
C LEU A 887 24.81 -5.01 -8.17
N SER A 888 25.28 -5.79 -7.19
CA SER A 888 26.64 -6.32 -7.20
C SER A 888 26.82 -7.30 -8.36
N SER A 889 27.97 -7.25 -9.05
CA SER A 889 28.33 -8.24 -10.07
C SER A 889 28.40 -9.69 -9.55
N SER A 890 28.49 -9.87 -8.23
CA SER A 890 28.46 -11.18 -7.57
C SER A 890 27.06 -11.66 -7.18
N ALA A 891 26.00 -10.86 -7.41
CA ALA A 891 24.63 -11.29 -7.14
C ALA A 891 24.23 -12.41 -8.11
N SER A 892 23.19 -13.16 -7.74
CA SER A 892 22.63 -14.23 -8.58
C SER A 892 21.59 -13.70 -9.55
N VAL A 893 21.19 -14.54 -10.51
CA VAL A 893 20.06 -14.27 -11.42
C VAL A 893 18.77 -14.09 -10.65
N VAL A 894 18.60 -14.87 -9.57
CA VAL A 894 17.40 -14.90 -8.77
C VAL A 894 17.30 -13.65 -7.88
N ASP A 895 18.42 -13.16 -7.34
CA ASP A 895 18.50 -11.86 -6.68
C ASP A 895 17.99 -10.74 -7.61
N ALA A 896 18.48 -10.73 -8.86
CA ALA A 896 18.09 -9.72 -9.83
C ALA A 896 16.61 -9.82 -10.23
N ALA A 897 16.09 -11.04 -10.32
CA ALA A 897 14.68 -11.26 -10.60
C ALA A 897 13.80 -10.77 -9.45
N ALA A 898 14.17 -11.10 -8.21
CA ALA A 898 13.45 -10.64 -7.03
C ALA A 898 13.44 -9.12 -6.92
N GLU A 899 14.54 -8.44 -7.26
CA GLU A 899 14.61 -6.97 -7.28
C GLU A 899 13.70 -6.37 -8.36
N MET A 900 13.74 -6.89 -9.60
CA MET A 900 12.83 -6.43 -10.66
C MET A 900 11.35 -6.67 -10.27
N THR A 901 11.03 -7.79 -9.61
CA THR A 901 9.68 -8.06 -9.11
C THR A 901 9.24 -7.04 -8.06
N THR A 902 10.12 -6.65 -7.12
CA THR A 902 9.79 -5.58 -6.12
C THR A 902 9.34 -4.32 -6.83
N LEU A 903 10.12 -3.89 -7.82
CA LEU A 903 9.90 -2.63 -8.53
C LEU A 903 8.58 -2.65 -9.32
N VAL A 904 8.14 -3.82 -9.77
CA VAL A 904 6.82 -4.01 -10.41
C VAL A 904 5.68 -3.99 -9.39
N GLU A 905 5.85 -4.66 -8.24
CA GLU A 905 4.81 -4.80 -7.21
C GLU A 905 4.57 -3.52 -6.40
N ASP A 906 5.61 -2.73 -6.13
CA ASP A 906 5.52 -1.51 -5.30
C ASP A 906 4.66 -0.40 -5.92
N GLY A 907 4.11 -0.62 -7.12
CA GLY A 907 3.12 0.28 -7.71
C GLY A 907 3.66 1.67 -8.02
N MET A 908 4.99 1.85 -7.96
CA MET A 908 5.70 3.10 -8.23
C MET A 908 5.44 3.65 -9.64
N GLY A 909 4.73 2.89 -10.50
CA GLY A 909 4.40 3.28 -11.86
C GLY A 909 5.56 3.12 -12.83
N PHE A 910 6.67 2.54 -12.36
CA PHE A 910 7.90 2.29 -13.09
C PHE A 910 8.21 0.79 -13.08
N ALA A 911 7.54 0.02 -13.94
CA ALA A 911 8.01 -1.32 -14.24
C ALA A 911 9.42 -1.19 -14.86
N CYS A 912 10.44 -1.60 -14.11
CA CYS A 912 11.82 -1.46 -14.53
C CYS A 912 12.25 -2.73 -15.28
N HIS A 913 12.59 -2.61 -16.56
CA HIS A 913 13.02 -3.73 -17.41
C HIS A 913 14.54 -3.93 -17.40
N HIS A 914 15.26 -3.07 -16.67
CA HIS A 914 16.71 -2.95 -16.72
C HIS A 914 17.26 -2.66 -15.33
N LEU A 915 18.24 -3.43 -14.90
CA LEU A 915 19.04 -3.15 -13.73
C LEU A 915 20.47 -2.79 -14.15
N LEU A 916 21.19 -2.12 -13.27
CA LEU A 916 22.62 -1.88 -13.41
C LEU A 916 23.39 -2.93 -12.62
N VAL A 917 24.51 -3.37 -13.17
CA VAL A 917 25.43 -4.29 -12.51
C VAL A 917 26.78 -3.62 -12.36
N TYR A 918 27.27 -3.53 -11.14
CA TYR A 918 28.53 -2.87 -10.81
C TYR A 918 29.54 -3.85 -10.17
N SER A 919 30.79 -3.79 -10.65
CA SER A 919 31.89 -4.58 -10.10
C SER A 919 32.91 -3.68 -9.42
N LYS A 920 32.89 -3.65 -8.09
CA LYS A 920 33.91 -2.95 -7.28
C LYS A 920 35.32 -3.46 -7.57
N ALA A 921 35.48 -4.76 -7.83
CA ALA A 921 36.79 -5.40 -7.99
C ALA A 921 37.52 -4.98 -9.27
N GLN A 922 36.80 -4.61 -10.31
CA GLN A 922 37.38 -4.31 -11.62
C GLN A 922 37.34 -2.81 -11.98
N ALA A 923 36.77 -1.96 -11.11
CA ALA A 923 36.47 -0.56 -11.40
C ALA A 923 35.82 -0.37 -12.78
N GLN A 924 35.02 -1.36 -13.20
CA GLN A 924 34.40 -1.37 -14.53
C GLN A 924 33.18 -0.45 -14.55
N PRO A 925 32.88 0.14 -15.72
CA PRO A 925 31.64 0.90 -15.89
C PRO A 925 30.43 0.01 -15.59
N HIS A 926 29.35 0.65 -15.13
CA HIS A 926 28.10 -0.05 -14.86
C HIS A 926 27.63 -0.74 -16.15
N ARG A 927 27.21 -2.00 -16.03
CA ARG A 927 26.66 -2.78 -17.15
C ARG A 927 25.15 -2.86 -17.03
N ILE A 928 24.46 -2.96 -18.16
CA ILE A 928 23.00 -3.13 -18.19
C ILE A 928 22.66 -4.62 -18.15
N LEU A 929 21.77 -4.98 -17.23
CA LEU A 929 21.13 -6.28 -17.13
C LEU A 929 19.64 -6.11 -17.48
N SER A 930 19.21 -6.66 -18.62
CA SER A 930 17.79 -6.60 -19.01
C SER A 930 17.01 -7.81 -18.48
N ALA A 931 15.68 -7.70 -18.44
CA ALA A 931 14.82 -8.84 -18.11
C ALA A 931 15.05 -10.05 -19.03
N LEU A 932 15.42 -9.83 -20.30
CA LEU A 932 15.77 -10.90 -21.24
C LEU A 932 17.10 -11.58 -20.86
N ASP A 933 18.07 -10.83 -20.32
CA ASP A 933 19.33 -11.41 -19.86
C ASP A 933 19.11 -12.28 -18.61
N ILE A 934 18.18 -11.89 -17.71
CA ILE A 934 17.77 -12.71 -16.55
C ILE A 934 17.02 -13.97 -17.01
N ALA A 935 16.08 -13.86 -17.94
CA ALA A 935 15.36 -15.01 -18.50
C ALA A 935 16.31 -16.03 -19.14
N ARG A 936 17.37 -15.56 -19.82
CA ARG A 936 18.46 -16.42 -20.34
C ARG A 936 19.24 -17.10 -19.22
N GLY A 937 19.61 -16.34 -18.18
CA GLY A 937 20.27 -16.87 -16.99
C GLY A 937 19.45 -17.98 -16.31
N MET A 938 18.12 -17.83 -16.26
CA MET A 938 17.21 -18.86 -15.73
C MET A 938 17.32 -20.17 -16.49
N VAL A 939 17.31 -20.14 -17.84
CA VAL A 939 17.45 -21.36 -18.65
C VAL A 939 18.78 -22.07 -18.36
N GLU A 940 19.86 -21.31 -18.23
CA GLU A 940 21.18 -21.90 -17.95
C GLU A 940 21.24 -22.58 -16.59
N ILE A 941 20.62 -21.98 -15.56
CA ILE A 941 20.51 -22.60 -14.24
C ILE A 941 19.73 -23.93 -14.32
N VAL A 942 18.65 -23.97 -15.11
CA VAL A 942 17.85 -25.19 -15.30
C VAL A 942 18.64 -26.28 -16.02
N LEU A 943 19.51 -25.91 -16.96
CA LEU A 943 20.38 -26.85 -17.67
C LEU A 943 21.56 -27.36 -16.84
N THR A 944 21.94 -26.68 -15.75
CA THR A 944 22.95 -27.20 -14.83
C THR A 944 22.34 -28.30 -13.94
N GLU A 945 22.69 -29.57 -14.21
CA GLU A 945 22.32 -30.75 -13.42
C GLU A 945 23.10 -30.81 -12.07
N ALA A 946 23.10 -29.73 -11.29
CA ALA A 946 23.73 -29.72 -9.98
C ALA A 946 22.91 -30.58 -8.99
N GLU A 947 23.53 -31.59 -8.39
CA GLU A 947 22.91 -32.51 -7.40
C GLU A 947 22.62 -31.84 -6.04
N ASP A 948 23.24 -30.70 -5.74
CA ASP A 948 23.05 -29.93 -4.51
C ASP A 948 22.24 -28.66 -4.82
N GLU A 949 20.91 -28.80 -4.77
CA GLU A 949 19.95 -27.78 -5.16
C GLU A 949 19.85 -26.69 -4.09
N GLY A 950 20.78 -25.74 -4.11
CA GLY A 950 20.60 -24.47 -3.40
C GLY A 950 19.27 -23.81 -3.78
N LEU A 951 18.73 -23.00 -2.87
CA LEU A 951 17.41 -22.36 -3.01
C LEU A 951 17.21 -21.63 -4.35
N GLU A 952 18.28 -21.00 -4.87
CA GLU A 952 18.25 -20.29 -6.15
C GLU A 952 18.01 -21.22 -7.34
N CYS A 953 18.67 -22.39 -7.35
CA CYS A 953 18.47 -23.40 -8.39
C CYS A 953 17.05 -23.96 -8.33
N GLN A 954 16.52 -24.16 -7.12
CA GLN A 954 15.15 -24.63 -6.93
C GLN A 954 14.13 -23.61 -7.44
N ALA A 955 14.26 -22.34 -7.07
CA ALA A 955 13.37 -21.28 -7.54
C ALA A 955 13.40 -21.13 -9.08
N ALA A 956 14.59 -21.24 -9.68
CA ALA A 956 14.74 -21.22 -11.14
C ALA A 956 14.06 -22.42 -11.82
N LYS A 957 14.20 -23.63 -11.26
CA LYS A 957 13.52 -24.84 -11.77
C LYS A 957 12.00 -24.72 -11.63
N GLU A 958 11.50 -24.25 -10.49
CA GLU A 958 10.07 -24.07 -10.27
C GLU A 958 9.46 -23.06 -11.25
N ALA A 959 10.10 -21.90 -11.41
CA ALA A 959 9.66 -20.89 -12.36
C ALA A 959 9.72 -21.40 -13.81
N ALA A 960 10.80 -22.08 -14.18
CA ALA A 960 10.97 -22.66 -15.52
C ALA A 960 9.90 -23.71 -15.86
N MET A 961 9.37 -24.42 -14.86
CA MET A 961 8.34 -25.44 -15.03
C MET A 961 6.91 -24.89 -15.07
N LEU A 962 6.71 -23.58 -14.88
CA LEU A 962 5.43 -22.94 -15.13
C LEU A 962 5.15 -22.90 -16.63
N THR A 963 3.87 -22.98 -17.01
CA THR A 963 3.46 -22.78 -18.40
C THR A 963 3.26 -21.30 -18.70
N VAL A 964 3.38 -20.93 -19.97
CA VAL A 964 3.10 -19.57 -20.45
C VAL A 964 1.70 -19.11 -20.05
N GLU A 965 0.69 -19.97 -20.12
CA GLU A 965 -0.69 -19.68 -19.73
C GLU A 965 -0.82 -19.20 -18.27
N GLN A 966 0.03 -19.69 -17.37
CA GLN A 966 -0.03 -19.34 -15.95
C GLN A 966 0.51 -17.92 -15.67
N VAL A 967 1.26 -17.33 -16.60
CA VAL A 967 2.06 -16.12 -16.37
C VAL A 967 1.80 -15.01 -17.40
N MET A 968 1.35 -15.36 -18.61
CA MET A 968 1.08 -14.38 -19.68
C MET A 968 0.02 -13.35 -19.28
N LYS A 969 0.06 -12.21 -19.95
CA LYS A 969 -1.05 -11.25 -19.94
C LYS A 969 -2.13 -11.74 -20.89
N GLU A 970 -3.34 -11.86 -20.38
CA GLU A 970 -4.51 -12.20 -21.19
C GLU A 970 -4.74 -11.13 -22.25
N ARG A 971 -5.16 -11.54 -23.44
CA ARG A 971 -5.37 -10.65 -24.59
C ARG A 971 -6.24 -9.43 -24.27
N GLU A 972 -7.28 -9.60 -23.46
CA GLU A 972 -8.23 -8.55 -23.08
C GLU A 972 -7.56 -7.43 -22.26
N THR A 973 -6.43 -7.74 -21.61
CA THR A 973 -5.67 -6.79 -20.80
C THR A 973 -4.59 -6.05 -21.60
N VAL A 974 -4.31 -6.47 -22.83
CA VAL A 974 -3.28 -5.87 -23.68
C VAL A 974 -3.92 -4.83 -24.60
N SER A 975 -3.36 -3.62 -24.62
CA SER A 975 -3.84 -2.53 -25.47
C SER A 975 -3.88 -2.95 -26.94
N THR A 976 -4.85 -2.44 -27.70
CA THR A 976 -5.02 -2.78 -29.11
C THR A 976 -5.01 -1.56 -30.02
N CYS A 977 -4.54 -1.73 -31.25
CA CYS A 977 -4.58 -0.74 -32.32
C CYS A 977 -5.00 -1.39 -33.64
N ARG A 978 -5.63 -0.61 -34.52
CA ARG A 978 -6.06 -1.10 -35.84
C ARG A 978 -4.95 -0.92 -36.88
N LEU A 979 -4.97 -1.74 -37.92
CA LEU A 979 -4.03 -1.61 -39.06
C LEU A 979 -4.04 -0.20 -39.71
N GLY A 980 -5.21 0.43 -39.77
CA GLY A 980 -5.39 1.78 -40.33
C GLY A 980 -5.03 2.92 -39.37
N ASP A 981 -4.79 2.64 -38.08
CA ASP A 981 -4.37 3.65 -37.12
C ASP A 981 -2.99 4.21 -37.46
N SER A 982 -2.73 5.44 -37.02
CA SER A 982 -1.38 6.02 -37.12
C SER A 982 -0.42 5.29 -36.19
N LEU A 983 0.86 5.24 -36.56
CA LEU A 983 1.91 4.67 -35.71
C LEU A 983 2.05 5.47 -34.40
N HIS A 984 1.82 6.80 -34.45
CA HIS A 984 1.81 7.64 -33.25
C HIS A 984 0.73 7.20 -32.25
N LYS A 985 -0.47 6.86 -32.72
CA LYS A 985 -1.53 6.34 -31.85
C LYS A 985 -1.09 5.05 -31.16
N ALA A 986 -0.45 4.12 -31.88
CA ALA A 986 0.09 2.91 -31.26
C ALA A 986 1.13 3.21 -30.16
N PHE A 987 1.97 4.24 -30.35
CA PHE A 987 2.92 4.70 -29.34
C PHE A 987 2.23 5.39 -28.15
N GLU A 988 1.21 6.20 -28.40
CA GLU A 988 0.39 6.86 -27.37
C GLU A 988 -0.35 5.84 -26.49
N GLU A 989 -0.92 4.79 -27.10
CA GLU A 989 -1.57 3.69 -26.37
C GLU A 989 -0.56 2.95 -25.48
N MET A 990 0.63 2.63 -25.98
CA MET A 990 1.69 2.02 -25.15
C MET A 990 2.12 2.94 -23.99
N HIS A 991 2.32 4.23 -24.27
CA HIS A 991 2.75 5.20 -23.26
C HIS A 991 1.68 5.41 -22.17
N SER A 992 0.43 5.59 -22.55
CA SER A 992 -0.69 5.85 -21.64
C SER A 992 -1.10 4.62 -20.81
N SER A 993 -1.11 3.44 -21.42
CA SER A 993 -1.38 2.16 -20.73
C SER A 993 -0.20 1.68 -19.88
N LYS A 994 0.98 2.31 -20.03
CA LYS A 994 2.26 1.86 -19.43
C LYS A 994 2.61 0.42 -19.82
N GLN A 995 2.27 0.01 -21.03
CA GLN A 995 2.60 -1.29 -21.59
C GLN A 995 3.68 -1.14 -22.67
N ASN A 996 4.66 -2.05 -22.71
CA ASN A 996 5.72 -2.00 -23.71
C ASN A 996 5.32 -2.65 -25.05
N CYS A 997 4.04 -2.98 -25.21
CA CYS A 997 3.49 -3.50 -26.45
C CYS A 997 2.01 -3.15 -26.65
N VAL A 998 1.59 -3.16 -27.91
CA VAL A 998 0.18 -3.02 -28.34
C VAL A 998 -0.11 -4.05 -29.42
N LEU A 999 -1.22 -4.78 -29.29
CA LEU A 999 -1.67 -5.78 -30.26
C LEU A 999 -2.32 -5.10 -31.46
N ILE A 1000 -1.97 -5.56 -32.66
CA ILE A 1000 -2.54 -5.01 -33.89
C ILE A 1000 -3.70 -5.88 -34.34
N VAL A 1001 -4.92 -5.34 -34.30
CA VAL A 1001 -6.16 -6.03 -34.66
C VAL A 1001 -6.71 -5.54 -36.01
N GLY A 1002 -7.44 -6.41 -36.71
CA GLY A 1002 -8.20 -6.03 -37.90
C GLY A 1002 -9.36 -5.10 -37.57
N GLY A 1003 -9.69 -4.20 -38.49
CA GLY A 1003 -10.94 -3.42 -38.43
C GLY A 1003 -12.05 -4.09 -39.25
N ASP A 1004 -13.31 -3.70 -38.99
CA ASP A 1004 -14.51 -4.17 -39.71
C ASP A 1004 -14.58 -3.68 -41.16
N GLU A 1005 -13.85 -2.62 -41.50
CA GLU A 1005 -13.81 -2.08 -42.86
C GLU A 1005 -12.71 -2.78 -43.66
N GLU A 1006 -13.08 -3.41 -44.79
CA GLU A 1006 -12.12 -3.93 -45.77
C GLU A 1006 -11.12 -2.83 -46.12
N PHE A 1007 -9.90 -2.91 -45.57
CA PHE A 1007 -8.82 -1.99 -45.89
C PHE A 1007 -8.29 -2.34 -47.28
N ASP A 1008 -8.96 -1.81 -48.32
CA ASP A 1008 -8.57 -1.96 -49.72
C ASP A 1008 -7.42 -1.01 -50.06
N ASP A 1009 -6.20 -1.45 -49.77
CA ASP A 1009 -4.96 -0.76 -50.15
C ASP A 1009 -4.39 -1.27 -51.48
N GLY A 1010 -5.24 -1.77 -52.38
CA GLY A 1010 -4.92 -2.08 -53.77
C GLY A 1010 -4.04 -3.32 -54.03
N ASP A 1011 -3.22 -3.76 -53.06
CA ASP A 1011 -2.16 -4.77 -53.28
C ASP A 1011 -2.29 -6.06 -52.45
N CYS A 1012 -3.24 -6.17 -51.51
CA CYS A 1012 -3.40 -7.37 -50.66
C CYS A 1012 -4.88 -7.62 -50.31
N LYS A 1013 -5.58 -8.42 -51.12
CA LYS A 1013 -6.81 -9.09 -50.68
C LYS A 1013 -6.42 -10.34 -49.89
N ILE A 1014 -6.64 -10.31 -48.58
CA ILE A 1014 -6.56 -11.51 -47.74
C ILE A 1014 -7.94 -12.17 -47.83
N GLU A 1015 -8.06 -13.26 -48.59
CA GLU A 1015 -9.32 -14.03 -48.68
C GLU A 1015 -9.60 -14.73 -47.34
N ILE A 1016 -10.83 -14.53 -46.81
CA ILE A 1016 -11.31 -15.01 -45.50
C ILE A 1016 -12.26 -16.19 -45.75
N ASP A 1017 -11.77 -17.32 -46.28
CA ASP A 1017 -12.67 -18.36 -46.79
C ASP A 1017 -12.80 -19.65 -45.93
N ASP A 1018 -12.13 -19.77 -44.77
CA ASP A 1018 -12.05 -21.05 -44.02
C ASP A 1018 -12.46 -21.04 -42.52
N LEU A 1019 -13.10 -19.99 -41.99
CA LEU A 1019 -13.44 -19.93 -40.55
C LEU A 1019 -14.85 -20.48 -40.23
N THR A 1020 -15.01 -21.16 -39.09
CA THR A 1020 -16.32 -21.56 -38.57
C THR A 1020 -17.16 -20.35 -38.15
N PRO A 1021 -18.51 -20.42 -38.10
CA PRO A 1021 -19.34 -19.28 -37.69
C PRO A 1021 -19.04 -18.74 -36.29
N GLU A 1022 -18.60 -19.60 -35.36
CA GLU A 1022 -18.17 -19.20 -34.01
C GLU A 1022 -16.84 -18.44 -34.05
N GLU A 1023 -15.85 -18.91 -34.83
CA GLU A 1023 -14.58 -18.19 -35.05
C GLU A 1023 -14.79 -16.88 -35.82
N GLN A 1024 -15.74 -16.82 -36.76
CA GLN A 1024 -16.11 -15.59 -37.47
C GLN A 1024 -16.74 -14.56 -36.53
N GLN A 1025 -17.65 -14.99 -35.65
CA GLN A 1025 -18.28 -14.11 -34.67
C GLN A 1025 -17.27 -13.65 -33.62
N TRP A 1026 -16.41 -14.54 -33.12
CA TRP A 1026 -15.35 -14.17 -32.19
C TRP A 1026 -14.33 -13.22 -32.81
N GLN A 1027 -13.89 -13.46 -34.05
CA GLN A 1027 -13.02 -12.54 -34.79
C GLN A 1027 -13.68 -11.20 -35.07
N LYS A 1028 -15.00 -11.18 -35.23
CA LYS A 1028 -15.76 -9.94 -35.34
C LYS A 1028 -15.81 -9.18 -34.01
N ASP A 1029 -15.94 -9.90 -32.91
CA ASP A 1029 -16.05 -9.30 -31.57
C ASP A 1029 -14.69 -8.83 -31.03
N HIS A 1030 -13.58 -9.48 -31.40
CA HIS A 1030 -12.25 -9.20 -30.84
C HIS A 1030 -11.19 -8.78 -31.87
N GLY A 1031 -11.46 -8.91 -33.18
CA GLY A 1031 -10.53 -8.64 -34.28
C GLY A 1031 -9.49 -9.75 -34.50
N ARG A 1032 -9.08 -10.05 -35.73
CA ARG A 1032 -7.91 -10.92 -35.96
C ARG A 1032 -6.62 -10.18 -35.54
N VAL A 1033 -5.73 -10.81 -34.77
CA VAL A 1033 -4.42 -10.22 -34.43
C VAL A 1033 -3.44 -10.43 -35.59
N TYR A 1034 -2.94 -9.33 -36.16
CA TYR A 1034 -1.99 -9.30 -37.27
C TYR A 1034 -0.54 -9.19 -36.81
N GLY A 1035 -0.30 -8.70 -35.60
CA GLY A 1035 1.04 -8.52 -35.06
C GLY A 1035 1.04 -7.77 -33.73
N VAL A 1036 2.22 -7.32 -33.35
CA VAL A 1036 2.46 -6.53 -32.14
C VAL A 1036 3.45 -5.41 -32.48
N ILE A 1037 3.19 -4.21 -31.98
CA ILE A 1037 4.15 -3.10 -31.96
C ILE A 1037 4.71 -3.03 -30.55
N THR A 1038 6.02 -2.86 -30.40
CA THR A 1038 6.69 -2.79 -29.11
C THR A 1038 7.49 -1.49 -28.95
N ALA A 1039 8.01 -1.22 -27.75
CA ALA A 1039 8.91 -0.08 -27.52
C ALA A 1039 10.18 -0.12 -28.41
N ALA A 1040 10.63 -1.30 -28.85
CA ALA A 1040 11.73 -1.42 -29.81
C ALA A 1040 11.37 -0.83 -31.19
N ASP A 1041 10.10 -0.89 -31.60
CA ASP A 1041 9.63 -0.22 -32.82
C ASP A 1041 9.64 1.30 -32.65
N ALA A 1042 9.40 1.81 -31.44
CA ALA A 1042 9.51 3.23 -31.11
C ALA A 1042 10.97 3.72 -31.21
N VAL A 1043 11.93 2.97 -30.66
CA VAL A 1043 13.36 3.25 -30.80
C VAL A 1043 13.77 3.34 -32.28
N ARG A 1044 13.30 2.38 -33.07
CA ARG A 1044 13.59 2.35 -34.51
C ARG A 1044 12.94 3.52 -35.27
N ALA A 1045 11.66 3.81 -35.00
CA ALA A 1045 10.97 4.94 -35.61
C ALA A 1045 11.63 6.29 -35.28
N PHE A 1046 12.16 6.43 -34.05
CA PHE A 1046 12.92 7.61 -33.64
C PHE A 1046 14.23 7.76 -34.42
N SER A 1047 15.02 6.69 -34.55
CA SER A 1047 16.27 6.68 -35.35
C SER A 1047 16.02 7.07 -36.82
N GLU A 1048 14.90 6.59 -37.39
CA GLU A 1048 14.51 6.91 -38.77
C GLU A 1048 13.87 8.32 -38.92
N HIS A 1049 13.80 9.09 -37.83
CA HIS A 1049 13.15 10.41 -37.78
C HIS A 1049 11.72 10.39 -38.31
N LEU A 1050 11.03 9.26 -38.12
CA LEU A 1050 9.66 9.08 -38.56
C LEU A 1050 8.72 9.76 -37.58
N ARG A 1051 7.95 10.72 -38.09
CA ARG A 1051 6.82 11.26 -37.35
C ARG A 1051 5.72 10.21 -37.37
N GLY A 1052 5.32 9.68 -36.21
CA GLY A 1052 4.34 8.60 -36.14
C GLY A 1052 2.98 8.93 -36.79
N ASN A 1053 2.68 10.22 -37.02
CA ASN A 1053 1.46 10.66 -37.71
C ASN A 1053 1.54 10.58 -39.25
N THR A 1054 2.71 10.37 -39.85
CA THR A 1054 2.86 10.24 -41.31
C THR A 1054 2.81 8.80 -41.81
N SER A 1055 2.82 7.82 -40.89
CA SER A 1055 2.83 6.40 -41.19
C SER A 1055 1.68 5.69 -40.49
N THR A 1056 1.00 4.78 -41.20
CA THR A 1056 0.03 3.88 -40.58
C THR A 1056 0.73 2.67 -39.98
N VAL A 1057 0.08 2.01 -39.02
CA VAL A 1057 0.55 0.73 -38.46
C VAL A 1057 0.77 -0.31 -39.57
N ALA A 1058 -0.16 -0.43 -40.52
CA ALA A 1058 -0.01 -1.32 -41.67
C ALA A 1058 1.18 -0.96 -42.57
N GLY A 1059 1.44 0.34 -42.78
CA GLY A 1059 2.61 0.82 -43.51
C GLY A 1059 3.91 0.41 -42.81
N TRP A 1060 3.98 0.62 -41.50
CA TRP A 1060 5.13 0.26 -40.66
C TRP A 1060 5.41 -1.25 -40.68
N LEU A 1061 4.40 -2.08 -40.41
CA LEU A 1061 4.55 -3.55 -40.41
C LEU A 1061 5.02 -4.08 -41.78
N ARG A 1062 4.56 -3.49 -42.89
CA ARG A 1062 5.04 -3.84 -44.24
C ARG A 1062 6.48 -3.42 -44.50
N ALA A 1063 6.89 -2.26 -43.99
CA ALA A 1063 8.28 -1.84 -44.09
C ALA A 1063 9.21 -2.82 -43.34
N LEU A 1064 8.83 -3.20 -42.11
CA LEU A 1064 9.55 -4.20 -41.32
C LEU A 1064 9.65 -5.56 -42.04
N ALA A 1065 8.56 -6.00 -42.67
CA ALA A 1065 8.52 -7.27 -43.39
C ALA A 1065 9.39 -7.29 -44.67
N LYS A 1066 9.70 -6.12 -45.25
CA LYS A 1066 10.57 -6.01 -46.43
C LYS A 1066 12.04 -6.08 -46.08
N GLU A 1067 12.42 -5.53 -44.93
CA GLU A 1067 13.83 -5.40 -44.57
C GLU A 1067 14.41 -6.60 -43.84
N ARG A 1068 13.58 -7.29 -43.04
CA ARG A 1068 14.01 -8.52 -42.39
C ARG A 1068 13.60 -9.68 -43.30
N PRO A 1069 14.50 -10.62 -43.66
CA PRO A 1069 14.06 -11.88 -44.24
C PRO A 1069 12.99 -12.43 -43.30
N PRO A 1070 11.88 -13.01 -43.81
CA PRO A 1070 10.77 -13.44 -42.98
C PRO A 1070 11.30 -14.44 -41.96
N VAL A 1071 11.60 -13.93 -40.76
CA VAL A 1071 11.68 -14.74 -39.56
C VAL A 1071 10.23 -15.18 -39.44
N GLY A 1072 9.94 -16.39 -39.94
CA GLY A 1072 8.56 -16.80 -40.23
C GLY A 1072 7.69 -16.51 -39.02
N CYS A 1073 6.45 -16.04 -39.20
CA CYS A 1073 5.58 -15.55 -38.10
C CYS A 1073 5.50 -16.47 -36.87
N GLY A 1074 5.88 -17.74 -36.98
CA GLY A 1074 6.08 -18.65 -35.84
C GLY A 1074 7.20 -18.25 -34.87
N SER A 1075 8.19 -17.44 -35.24
CA SER A 1075 9.35 -17.12 -34.39
C SER A 1075 9.08 -16.06 -33.33
N ARG A 1076 7.93 -15.37 -33.40
CA ARG A 1076 7.46 -14.41 -32.39
C ARG A 1076 6.19 -14.88 -31.69
N SER A 1077 5.90 -16.17 -31.76
CA SER A 1077 4.78 -16.75 -31.05
C SER A 1077 5.19 -17.99 -30.26
N VAL A 1078 4.48 -18.25 -29.18
CA VAL A 1078 4.64 -19.44 -28.34
C VAL A 1078 3.25 -19.99 -28.02
N ARG A 1079 3.13 -21.29 -27.79
CA ARG A 1079 1.86 -21.87 -27.34
C ARG A 1079 1.65 -21.59 -25.85
N SER A 1080 0.40 -21.49 -25.42
CA SER A 1080 0.05 -21.25 -24.02
C SER A 1080 0.50 -22.37 -23.07
N ASP A 1081 0.60 -23.62 -23.55
CA ASP A 1081 1.00 -24.78 -22.75
C ASP A 1081 2.51 -25.04 -22.69
N VAL A 1082 3.30 -24.25 -23.40
CA VAL A 1082 4.77 -24.34 -23.40
C VAL A 1082 5.33 -23.82 -22.06
N LEU A 1083 6.45 -24.38 -21.62
CA LEU A 1083 7.13 -23.99 -20.39
C LEU A 1083 7.80 -22.62 -20.50
N LEU A 1084 7.99 -21.93 -19.38
CA LEU A 1084 8.66 -20.61 -19.37
C LEU A 1084 10.12 -20.68 -19.81
N SER A 1085 10.83 -21.78 -19.52
CA SER A 1085 12.19 -21.98 -20.03
C SER A 1085 12.25 -22.02 -21.56
N GLU A 1086 11.33 -22.75 -22.18
CA GLU A 1086 11.21 -22.82 -23.64
C GLU A 1086 10.80 -21.45 -24.23
N ALA A 1087 9.89 -20.71 -23.58
CA ALA A 1087 9.54 -19.36 -23.98
C ALA A 1087 10.73 -18.39 -23.88
N ALA A 1088 11.53 -18.49 -22.81
CA ALA A 1088 12.75 -17.72 -22.62
C ALA A 1088 13.79 -18.04 -23.70
N ASP A 1089 13.94 -19.31 -24.10
CA ASP A 1089 14.80 -19.73 -25.21
C ASP A 1089 14.37 -19.14 -26.55
N ILE A 1090 13.06 -19.16 -26.85
CA ILE A 1090 12.52 -18.54 -28.07
C ILE A 1090 12.79 -17.02 -28.06
N MET A 1091 12.55 -16.34 -26.93
CA MET A 1091 12.87 -14.91 -26.78
C MET A 1091 14.36 -14.64 -26.97
N ALA A 1092 15.21 -15.52 -26.44
CA ALA A 1092 16.66 -15.41 -26.54
C ALA A 1092 17.16 -15.59 -27.97
N GLU A 1093 16.70 -16.61 -28.69
CA GLU A 1093 17.08 -16.92 -30.07
C GLU A 1093 16.59 -15.84 -31.04
N ALA A 1094 15.38 -15.32 -30.85
CA ALA A 1094 14.80 -14.29 -31.70
C ALA A 1094 15.20 -12.86 -31.30
N GLU A 1095 15.93 -12.69 -30.18
CA GLU A 1095 16.28 -11.39 -29.57
C GLU A 1095 15.06 -10.47 -29.41
N VAL A 1096 13.98 -11.01 -28.85
CA VAL A 1096 12.73 -10.29 -28.60
C VAL A 1096 12.36 -10.32 -27.13
N HIS A 1097 11.74 -9.24 -26.66
CA HIS A 1097 11.26 -9.13 -25.28
C HIS A 1097 9.81 -9.57 -25.09
N HIS A 1098 9.08 -9.83 -26.18
CA HIS A 1098 7.65 -10.17 -26.15
C HIS A 1098 7.37 -11.28 -27.17
N LEU A 1099 6.51 -12.23 -26.80
CA LEU A 1099 5.98 -13.28 -27.67
C LEU A 1099 4.45 -13.21 -27.66
N LEU A 1100 3.85 -13.38 -28.83
CA LEU A 1100 2.41 -13.61 -28.97
C LEU A 1100 2.07 -15.01 -28.48
N VAL A 1101 1.13 -15.13 -27.54
CA VAL A 1101 0.74 -16.45 -27.04
C VAL A 1101 -0.44 -16.98 -27.83
N ARG A 1102 -0.29 -18.17 -28.40
CA ARG A 1102 -1.33 -18.89 -29.15
C ARG A 1102 -1.97 -19.96 -28.30
N ASP A 1103 -3.28 -20.16 -28.46
CA ASP A 1103 -3.98 -21.28 -27.82
C ASP A 1103 -3.39 -22.62 -28.28
N ALA A 1104 -2.97 -23.44 -27.31
CA ALA A 1104 -2.48 -24.80 -27.54
C ALA A 1104 -3.51 -25.70 -28.23
N SER A 1105 -4.82 -25.44 -28.06
CA SER A 1105 -5.91 -26.28 -28.57
C SER A 1105 -6.11 -26.18 -30.08
N THR A 1106 -5.67 -25.08 -30.70
CA THR A 1106 -5.94 -24.74 -32.11
C THR A 1106 -4.73 -24.93 -33.05
N GLY A 1107 -3.62 -25.47 -32.53
CA GLY A 1107 -2.40 -25.77 -33.29
C GLY A 1107 -1.56 -24.53 -33.62
N ASP A 1108 -0.58 -24.64 -34.54
CA ASP A 1108 0.38 -23.56 -34.83
C ASP A 1108 -0.26 -22.29 -35.43
N ASN A 1109 -1.45 -22.43 -36.03
CA ASN A 1109 -2.25 -21.33 -36.54
C ASN A 1109 -3.26 -20.80 -35.50
N GLY A 1110 -3.11 -21.23 -34.25
CA GLY A 1110 -4.05 -20.95 -33.19
C GLY A 1110 -4.25 -19.47 -32.88
N GLU A 1111 -5.39 -19.20 -32.27
CA GLU A 1111 -5.80 -17.87 -31.84
C GLU A 1111 -4.80 -17.25 -30.87
N VAL A 1112 -4.51 -15.95 -31.04
CA VAL A 1112 -3.71 -15.22 -30.05
C VAL A 1112 -4.58 -14.97 -28.83
N VAL A 1113 -4.22 -15.60 -27.71
CA VAL A 1113 -4.91 -15.54 -26.41
C VAL A 1113 -4.24 -14.60 -25.41
N GLY A 1114 -3.02 -14.14 -25.71
CA GLY A 1114 -2.30 -13.24 -24.83
C GLY A 1114 -0.92 -12.82 -25.34
N VAL A 1115 -0.17 -12.18 -24.47
CA VAL A 1115 1.23 -11.80 -24.68
C VAL A 1115 2.03 -12.16 -23.45
N ILE A 1116 3.21 -12.77 -23.65
CA ILE A 1116 4.18 -12.97 -22.57
C ILE A 1116 5.43 -12.13 -22.86
N SER A 1117 5.90 -11.40 -21.86
CA SER A 1117 7.13 -10.62 -21.91
C SER A 1117 8.25 -11.28 -21.11
N ALA A 1118 9.50 -10.91 -21.40
CA ALA A 1118 10.64 -11.33 -20.59
C ALA A 1118 10.50 -10.88 -19.13
N LEU A 1119 9.86 -9.73 -18.88
CA LEU A 1119 9.59 -9.26 -17.52
C LEU A 1119 8.58 -10.16 -16.80
N ASP A 1120 7.58 -10.72 -17.48
CA ASP A 1120 6.64 -11.64 -16.86
C ASP A 1120 7.34 -12.94 -16.42
N ILE A 1121 8.30 -13.44 -17.21
CA ILE A 1121 9.16 -14.58 -16.83
C ILE A 1121 10.02 -14.24 -15.61
N VAL A 1122 10.62 -13.05 -15.59
CA VAL A 1122 11.41 -12.57 -14.44
C VAL A 1122 10.55 -12.43 -13.18
N CYS A 1123 9.31 -11.91 -13.32
CA CYS A 1123 8.39 -11.79 -12.20
C CYS A 1123 8.02 -13.16 -11.63
N ALA A 1124 7.80 -14.17 -12.49
CA ALA A 1124 7.58 -15.54 -12.06
C ALA A 1124 8.80 -16.12 -11.32
N LEU A 1125 10.02 -15.86 -11.82
CA LEU A 1125 11.25 -16.26 -11.14
C LEU A 1125 11.41 -15.62 -9.76
N GLY A 1126 11.21 -14.30 -9.67
CA GLY A 1126 11.27 -13.57 -8.39
C GLY A 1126 10.19 -14.03 -7.42
N ALA A 1127 8.97 -14.32 -7.90
CA ALA A 1127 7.89 -14.85 -7.10
C ALA A 1127 8.22 -16.24 -6.52
N SER A 1128 8.70 -17.17 -7.35
CA SER A 1128 9.13 -18.51 -6.90
C SER A 1128 10.20 -18.45 -5.82
N TYR A 1129 11.08 -17.44 -5.86
CA TYR A 1129 12.09 -17.23 -4.81
C TYR A 1129 11.51 -16.66 -3.51
N ARG A 1130 10.54 -15.73 -3.58
CA ARG A 1130 9.92 -15.09 -2.42
C ARG A 1130 8.99 -16.01 -1.62
N PHE A 1131 8.41 -17.01 -2.27
CA PHE A 1131 7.54 -17.98 -1.58
C PHE A 1131 8.32 -18.98 -0.70
N ASP A 1132 9.65 -18.95 -0.72
CA ASP A 1132 10.47 -19.42 0.40
C ASP A 1132 10.81 -18.24 1.32
N LEU A 1133 10.04 -18.10 2.41
CA LEU A 1133 10.15 -17.06 3.45
C LEU A 1133 11.47 -17.11 4.26
N THR A 1134 12.54 -17.68 3.70
CA THR A 1134 13.83 -17.90 4.36
C THR A 1134 15.01 -17.14 3.72
N SER A 1135 14.80 -16.40 2.62
CA SER A 1135 15.89 -15.64 1.96
C SER A 1135 16.39 -14.44 2.80
N PRO A 1136 17.71 -14.31 3.06
CA PRO A 1136 18.29 -13.31 3.97
C PRO A 1136 18.28 -11.84 3.50
N ARG A 1137 17.89 -11.55 2.24
CA ARG A 1137 18.12 -10.24 1.61
C ARG A 1137 16.93 -9.27 1.63
N PHE A 1138 15.73 -9.77 1.95
CA PHE A 1138 14.46 -9.01 1.88
C PHE A 1138 13.81 -8.76 3.26
N VAL A 1139 14.58 -8.87 4.35
CA VAL A 1139 14.16 -8.44 5.70
C VAL A 1139 14.96 -7.24 6.17
#